data_AF-A0A8H4ZB52-F1
#
_entry.id   AF-A0A8H4ZB52-F1
#
_cell.length_a   1.000
_cell.length_b   1.000
_cell.length_c   1.000
_cell.angle_alpha   90.00
_cell.angle_beta   90.00
_cell.angle_gamma   90.00
#
_symmetry.space_group_name_H-M   'P 1'
#
loop_
_entity.id
_entity.type
_entity.pdbx_description
1 polymer ?
#
loop_
_entity_poly.entity_id
_entity_poly.type
_entity_poly.pdbx_seq_one_letter_code
_entity_poly.pdbx_strand_id
1 'polypeptide(L)'
;MSSSYHKGQVYEYVSNDPSVVAGLQPRPQPQHSRTQRLGLVRIVLLSLGTVVIVAVAAFLGFLWWGAIASVNEGDRPNSHILRRILGPGWLLRFITISSLVYRVVAGAQAAAATEMIASLFLEGNGCLLPDLARLSLTHCQTAGPFQLACAAPRQLYDSANLFTSGLLTALLIASVATQFTSTILLTDFSAARLINDSAALNVAFGFKYPSNEDAKSSTNLFNPYAGVDYWTSRPSAYLRFAEASAPPVQGDGIYDTGATARAFLPFTNSTQRVALRRYEGPATVIDARVVCIRPRLSIHAINLTDVYMLSLSGSISVRGGYEGLDTSYSDPSSFACMVDVGKVSDRPLQQRMSLCPMDSTAAFIQGGVRPDLSSYTKAYLLINATSGFENWRDNGLGGTEPVTILESERTSQSQGTWESFNLKGAPDIGIDATLCFANPIPWNYQISAASSQDGFEPTLQWNITTGTYRSNAVRSLLGSTLAPIPSLERGLLKLASPANWSTADASTAFGTPDTINYIWTALRSQRYNVSLSLSQRENGDDLPLLVPHRAHIGLFQEILAHTDSNAALAMQALFFTLLQMSYSDYTAEFDVSAKASANFSQDVVIPVQWRGFIIFCAIAGIHIALVTTITVTFFLRTRVTALGNAWQAVGQVAEVTGGETVYRAAGMTDKQMKAYLFTVEREENSPAVEAQGSDEGPPSKRQRGFIARQKKTRCDEDFPCGLSTRNEASLGMIVNILRRIEGKIDDSKLDSNPTENHRSIAAALRPFNPRSPANSSEVLGVPSFLRQETIDSPAAPTDPNPAISFSAHQVLFWPAIQSALPESVKLMCQMQGATYSTRLEASRSKLPHSPSVDVSSDWLSKLSIATLKQLSDVYFTTFNLANPILDQKTYFQRTLGVAIDGNFGICIESCIVLVVMALGSMGQKALQEAGFAGTPASSPYAGQDAEMPGLDFFNEARKRFGFLMCEQDLQACQFYLLSGLFYAEALRPIDWWAMLSKASACSAYFWNSLSRDRDEWMLDMQSRLFWITSMFEAVLSQELNLPPSNSLHLEEHIALPKFISAQDIASFGSFRYPGDDPFFHYHFLSQLAHRLILTRARNSLFHFNPTADYPPEPVEDELIRQLEQWRERLPPMLQFNPKSPLTQAESPSDALVTAWLHARYFVARYHIGRPLLHRALERPASLTEGHLRKCRDAISAVLAWASVIQVTDTMRSCNPLKFFVCSQ
;
A
#
# COMPACT_ATOMS: atom_id res chain seq x y z
N MET A 1 73.73 -17.32 -34.75
CA MET A 1 73.32 -18.51 -35.54
C MET A 1 71.81 -18.40 -35.77
N SER A 2 71.23 -18.49 -36.97
CA SER A 2 71.77 -18.54 -38.35
C SER A 2 70.66 -18.17 -39.36
N SER A 3 71.01 -17.61 -40.55
CA SER A 3 70.30 -17.60 -41.86
C SER A 3 68.75 -17.44 -41.90
N SER A 4 68.15 -16.37 -42.45
CA SER A 4 67.96 -16.00 -43.87
C SER A 4 67.15 -17.01 -44.74
N TYR A 5 65.99 -16.60 -45.29
CA TYR A 5 65.73 -16.44 -46.75
C TYR A 5 64.29 -15.93 -47.12
N HIS A 6 64.16 -15.31 -48.30
CA HIS A 6 62.92 -14.86 -49.00
C HIS A 6 61.94 -16.03 -49.36
N LYS A 7 60.66 -15.85 -49.76
CA LYS A 7 60.16 -15.14 -50.97
C LYS A 7 58.62 -15.23 -51.09
N GLY A 8 57.97 -14.30 -51.81
CA GLY A 8 56.53 -14.35 -52.16
C GLY A 8 55.99 -13.06 -52.78
N GLN A 9 56.13 -12.88 -54.10
CA GLN A 9 55.65 -11.72 -54.87
C GLN A 9 54.31 -12.01 -55.60
N VAL A 10 53.84 -10.99 -56.34
CA VAL A 10 52.88 -11.03 -57.48
C VAL A 10 51.40 -10.99 -57.01
N TYR A 11 50.53 -10.07 -57.47
CA TYR A 11 50.41 -9.43 -58.78
C TYR A 11 50.33 -7.89 -58.80
N GLU A 12 50.80 -7.33 -59.92
CA GLU A 12 50.74 -5.93 -60.37
C GLU A 12 50.16 -5.93 -61.81
N TYR A 13 49.18 -5.07 -62.08
CA TYR A 13 48.52 -4.75 -63.38
C TYR A 13 47.38 -3.76 -63.00
N VAL A 14 47.08 -2.59 -63.60
CA VAL A 14 47.43 -1.84 -64.83
C VAL A 14 47.56 -0.36 -64.40
N SER A 15 48.37 0.55 -64.98
CA SER A 15 49.24 0.55 -66.17
C SER A 15 50.62 1.15 -65.86
N ASN A 16 51.44 1.41 -66.89
CA ASN A 16 52.54 2.36 -66.87
C ASN A 16 52.28 3.46 -67.91
N ASP A 17 52.06 4.70 -67.48
CA ASP A 17 52.23 5.89 -68.32
C ASP A 17 53.15 6.90 -67.59
N PRO A 18 54.42 7.06 -68.01
CA PRO A 18 55.37 7.95 -67.34
C PRO A 18 55.02 9.44 -67.43
N SER A 19 54.02 9.84 -68.22
CA SER A 19 53.69 11.25 -68.47
C SER A 19 52.85 11.93 -67.37
N VAL A 20 52.23 11.16 -66.45
CA VAL A 20 51.28 11.69 -65.46
C VAL A 20 51.89 11.93 -64.06
N VAL A 21 53.07 11.35 -63.77
CA VAL A 21 53.66 11.40 -62.40
C VAL A 21 54.41 12.71 -62.12
N ALA A 22 54.71 13.52 -63.13
CA ALA A 22 55.45 14.78 -63.01
C ALA A 22 54.58 16.00 -62.63
N GLY A 23 53.80 15.92 -61.54
CA GLY A 23 52.86 16.99 -61.18
C GLY A 23 52.47 17.18 -59.70
N LEU A 24 52.74 16.22 -58.80
CA LEU A 24 52.29 16.29 -57.41
C LEU A 24 53.44 16.61 -56.44
N GLN A 25 53.65 17.91 -56.18
CA GLN A 25 54.40 18.33 -54.99
C GLN A 25 53.60 17.95 -53.72
N PRO A 26 54.23 17.38 -52.67
CA PRO A 26 53.56 17.16 -51.39
C PRO A 26 53.23 18.51 -50.74
N ARG A 27 51.94 18.89 -50.74
CA ARG A 27 51.48 20.13 -50.10
C ARG A 27 51.65 20.05 -48.58
N PRO A 28 52.08 21.13 -47.91
CA PRO A 28 52.24 21.13 -46.45
C PRO A 28 50.89 20.95 -45.75
N GLN A 29 50.78 19.91 -44.92
CA GLN A 29 49.61 19.71 -44.06
C GLN A 29 49.54 20.83 -43.00
N PRO A 30 48.38 21.49 -42.81
CA PRO A 30 48.25 22.58 -41.85
C PRO A 30 48.33 22.05 -40.41
N GLN A 31 49.29 22.56 -39.63
CA GLN A 31 49.40 22.23 -38.21
C GLN A 31 48.36 23.04 -37.41
N HIS A 32 47.39 22.35 -36.82
CA HIS A 32 46.38 23.01 -35.97
C HIS A 32 46.97 23.42 -34.61
N SER A 33 46.55 24.57 -34.10
CA SER A 33 46.88 25.04 -32.75
C SER A 33 46.15 24.24 -31.66
N ARG A 34 46.65 24.22 -30.43
CA ARG A 34 46.07 23.40 -29.33
C ARG A 34 44.57 23.65 -29.10
N THR A 35 44.12 24.90 -29.23
CA THR A 35 42.70 25.27 -29.09
C THR A 35 41.83 24.83 -30.26
N GLN A 36 42.39 24.76 -31.47
CA GLN A 36 41.70 24.24 -32.67
C GLN A 36 41.59 22.71 -32.65
N ARG A 37 42.55 21.98 -32.07
CA ARG A 37 42.53 20.51 -32.01
C ARG A 37 41.41 19.95 -31.12
N LEU A 38 41.14 20.61 -29.99
CA LEU A 38 40.12 20.17 -29.03
C LEU A 38 38.75 20.83 -29.23
N GLY A 39 38.74 22.06 -29.75
CA GLY A 39 37.54 22.89 -29.79
C GLY A 39 37.14 23.47 -28.43
N LEU A 40 36.59 24.68 -28.43
CA LEU A 40 36.22 25.41 -27.21
C LEU A 40 35.26 24.63 -26.31
N VAL A 41 34.30 23.91 -26.90
CA VAL A 41 33.27 23.14 -26.19
C VAL A 41 33.88 22.03 -25.33
N ARG A 42 34.86 21.28 -25.85
CA ARG A 42 35.52 20.21 -25.08
C ARG A 42 36.42 20.78 -23.98
N ILE A 43 37.07 21.93 -24.20
CA ILE A 43 37.88 22.61 -23.18
C ILE A 43 37.02 23.03 -21.99
N VAL A 44 35.86 23.65 -22.25
CA VAL A 44 34.89 24.04 -21.21
C VAL A 44 34.35 22.80 -20.50
N LEU A 45 33.96 21.75 -21.23
CA LEU A 45 33.43 20.49 -20.68
C LEU A 45 34.44 19.80 -19.73
N LEU A 46 35.72 19.72 -20.10
CA LEU A 46 36.75 19.10 -19.26
C LEU A 46 37.05 19.93 -18.01
N SER A 47 37.23 21.25 -18.16
CA SER A 47 37.55 22.14 -17.04
C SER A 47 36.39 22.32 -16.06
N LEU A 48 35.22 22.75 -16.54
CA LEU A 48 34.03 22.93 -15.71
C LEU A 48 33.55 21.61 -15.11
N GLY A 49 33.60 20.52 -15.87
CA GLY A 49 33.22 19.19 -15.38
C GLY A 49 34.07 18.74 -14.19
N THR A 50 35.38 18.99 -14.23
CA THR A 50 36.28 18.63 -13.13
C THR A 50 35.95 19.41 -11.85
N VAL A 51 35.64 20.71 -11.97
CA VAL A 51 35.19 21.54 -10.83
C VAL A 51 33.88 21.01 -10.24
N VAL A 52 32.92 20.62 -11.07
CA VAL A 52 31.63 20.05 -10.62
C VAL A 52 31.82 18.73 -9.89
N ILE A 53 32.70 17.84 -10.35
CA ILE A 53 32.99 16.56 -9.67
C ILE A 53 33.54 16.81 -8.24
N VAL A 54 34.48 17.75 -8.09
CA VAL A 54 35.05 18.11 -6.78
C VAL A 54 33.99 18.72 -5.86
N ALA A 55 33.15 19.62 -6.37
CA ALA A 55 32.06 20.22 -5.60
C ALA A 55 31.03 19.18 -5.10
N VAL A 56 30.68 18.19 -5.93
CA VAL A 56 29.80 17.08 -5.56
C VAL A 56 30.41 16.23 -4.43
N ALA A 57 31.70 15.90 -4.50
CA ALA A 57 32.37 15.13 -3.46
C ALA A 57 32.43 15.89 -2.13
N ALA A 58 32.73 17.20 -2.16
CA ALA A 58 32.75 18.05 -0.95
C ALA A 58 31.36 18.16 -0.29
N PHE A 59 30.30 18.34 -1.08
CA PHE A 59 28.93 18.41 -0.57
C PHE A 59 28.48 17.09 0.08
N LEU A 60 28.79 15.96 -0.55
CA LEU A 60 28.49 14.63 0.02
C LEU A 60 29.28 14.40 1.32
N GLY A 61 30.55 14.82 1.40
CA GLY A 61 31.36 14.70 2.61
C GLY A 61 30.80 15.47 3.82
N PHE A 62 30.23 16.66 3.58
CA PHE A 62 29.52 17.43 4.62
C PHE A 62 28.30 16.68 5.17
N LEU A 63 27.53 16.01 4.29
CA LEU A 63 26.36 15.22 4.71
C LEU A 63 26.75 13.98 5.53
N TRP A 64 27.80 13.26 5.14
CA TRP A 64 28.31 12.10 5.89
C TRP A 64 28.82 12.48 7.27
N TRP A 65 29.62 13.55 7.35
CA TRP A 65 30.13 14.05 8.63
C TRP A 65 29.00 14.40 9.60
N GLY A 66 28.00 15.14 9.12
CA GLY A 66 26.86 15.54 9.94
C GLY A 66 26.01 14.36 10.43
N ALA A 67 25.70 13.41 9.55
CA ALA A 67 24.94 12.21 9.91
C ALA A 67 25.65 11.38 10.98
N ILE A 68 26.93 11.06 10.77
CA ILE A 68 27.71 10.20 11.67
C ILE A 68 27.97 10.89 13.02
N ALA A 69 28.17 12.21 13.04
CA ALA A 69 28.23 12.98 14.29
C ALA A 69 26.93 12.86 15.11
N SER A 70 25.76 12.90 14.45
CA SER A 70 24.46 12.78 15.14
C SER A 70 24.17 11.39 15.74
N VAL A 71 24.86 10.35 15.27
CA VAL A 71 24.82 9.00 15.88
C VAL A 71 25.74 8.90 17.09
N ASN A 72 26.87 9.61 17.08
CA ASN A 72 27.93 9.47 18.08
C ASN A 72 27.82 10.44 19.27
N GLU A 73 27.31 11.66 19.07
CA GLU A 73 27.26 12.72 20.10
C GLU A 73 25.90 12.81 20.84
N GLY A 74 24.96 11.91 20.51
CA GLY A 74 23.62 11.84 21.09
C GLY A 74 22.53 12.52 20.23
N ASP A 75 21.30 12.05 20.40
CA ASP A 75 20.04 12.18 19.61
C ASP A 75 19.65 13.51 18.90
N ARG A 76 20.47 14.57 18.89
CA ARG A 76 20.16 15.88 18.29
C ARG A 76 21.37 16.48 17.53
N PRO A 77 21.31 16.62 16.19
CA PRO A 77 22.37 17.27 15.42
C PRO A 77 22.54 18.76 15.80
N ASN A 78 23.78 19.24 15.88
CA ASN A 78 24.05 20.63 16.30
C ASN A 78 23.65 21.72 15.27
N SER A 79 23.58 21.40 13.96
CA SER A 79 23.25 22.41 12.94
C SER A 79 21.83 22.27 12.37
N HIS A 80 21.13 23.41 12.28
CA HIS A 80 19.73 23.49 11.82
C HIS A 80 19.54 23.07 10.36
N ILE A 81 20.55 23.31 9.50
CA ILE A 81 20.55 22.89 8.10
C ILE A 81 20.57 21.37 8.01
N LEU A 82 21.45 20.73 8.79
CA LEU A 82 21.58 19.28 8.84
C LEU A 82 20.31 18.62 9.38
N ARG A 83 19.69 19.13 10.45
CA ARG A 83 18.38 18.64 10.94
C ARG A 83 17.33 18.60 9.82
N ARG A 84 17.26 19.64 8.99
CA ARG A 84 16.30 19.73 7.87
C ARG A 84 16.60 18.74 6.74
N ILE A 85 17.87 18.38 6.53
CA ILE A 85 18.31 17.43 5.49
C ILE A 85 18.22 15.97 5.97
N LEU A 86 18.54 15.70 7.24
CA LEU A 86 18.34 14.40 7.90
C LEU A 86 16.85 14.12 8.19
N GLY A 87 16.00 15.14 8.17
CA GLY A 87 14.54 14.99 8.22
C GLY A 87 13.97 14.12 7.07
N PRO A 88 12.69 13.69 7.19
CA PRO A 88 12.13 12.59 6.41
C PRO A 88 12.30 12.76 4.90
N GLY A 89 13.05 11.83 4.29
CA GLY A 89 13.14 11.63 2.85
C GLY A 89 14.05 12.58 2.06
N TRP A 90 14.70 13.57 2.68
CA TRP A 90 15.55 14.53 1.95
C TRP A 90 16.96 14.02 1.67
N LEU A 91 17.61 13.37 2.63
CA LEU A 91 18.98 12.87 2.51
C LEU A 91 19.21 11.97 1.28
N LEU A 92 18.35 10.96 1.06
CA LEU A 92 18.45 10.10 -0.13
C LEU A 92 18.24 10.87 -1.45
N ARG A 93 17.40 11.92 -1.46
CA ARG A 93 17.19 12.76 -2.66
C ARG A 93 18.45 13.53 -3.00
N PHE A 94 19.07 14.19 -2.03
CA PHE A 94 20.33 14.92 -2.24
C PHE A 94 21.45 14.02 -2.76
N ILE A 95 21.56 12.79 -2.25
CA ILE A 95 22.55 11.81 -2.71
C ILE A 95 22.25 11.31 -4.12
N THR A 96 20.99 11.01 -4.43
CA THR A 96 20.56 10.57 -5.77
C THR A 96 20.71 11.67 -6.84
N ILE A 97 20.56 12.94 -6.45
CA ILE A 97 20.84 14.10 -7.30
C ILE A 97 22.35 14.24 -7.51
N SER A 98 23.14 14.23 -6.42
CA SER A 98 24.60 14.35 -6.46
C SER A 98 25.27 13.25 -7.29
N SER A 99 24.88 11.99 -7.11
CA SER A 99 25.36 10.86 -7.91
C SER A 99 24.94 10.96 -9.39
N LEU A 100 23.76 11.52 -9.71
CA LEU A 100 23.41 11.76 -11.12
C LEU A 100 24.30 12.84 -11.73
N VAL A 101 24.48 13.98 -11.04
CA VAL A 101 25.33 15.08 -11.53
C VAL A 101 26.75 14.58 -11.80
N TYR A 102 27.32 13.81 -10.86
CA TYR A 102 28.60 13.13 -11.06
C TYR A 102 28.61 12.24 -12.30
N ARG A 103 27.63 11.33 -12.46
CA ARG A 103 27.58 10.39 -13.60
C ARG A 103 27.43 11.07 -14.95
N VAL A 104 26.61 12.11 -15.04
CA VAL A 104 26.41 12.87 -16.30
C VAL A 104 27.71 13.57 -16.71
N VAL A 105 28.38 14.22 -15.75
CA VAL A 105 29.63 14.93 -16.02
C VAL A 105 30.78 13.97 -16.35
N ALA A 106 30.96 12.91 -15.56
CA ALA A 106 31.98 11.89 -15.80
C ALA A 106 31.75 11.14 -17.13
N GLY A 107 30.49 10.86 -17.49
CA GLY A 107 30.14 10.26 -18.78
C GLY A 107 30.47 11.17 -19.96
N ALA A 108 30.20 12.48 -19.84
CA ALA A 108 30.55 13.47 -20.85
C ALA A 108 32.08 13.63 -21.01
N GLN A 109 32.83 13.62 -19.90
CA GLN A 109 34.29 13.61 -19.92
C GLN A 109 34.86 12.31 -20.52
N ALA A 110 34.27 11.15 -20.21
CA ALA A 110 34.65 9.87 -20.79
C ALA A 110 34.41 9.79 -22.31
N ALA A 111 33.32 10.38 -22.82
CA ALA A 111 33.08 10.48 -24.25
C ALA A 111 34.17 11.33 -24.94
N ALA A 112 34.48 12.52 -24.41
CA ALA A 112 35.56 13.36 -24.93
C ALA A 112 36.94 12.65 -24.87
N ALA A 113 37.21 11.92 -23.79
CA ALA A 113 38.41 11.09 -23.66
C ALA A 113 38.45 9.92 -24.65
N THR A 114 37.31 9.35 -25.01
CA THR A 114 37.20 8.30 -26.04
C THR A 114 37.50 8.84 -27.43
N GLU A 115 36.99 10.03 -27.79
CA GLU A 115 37.32 10.71 -29.05
C GLU A 115 38.84 10.98 -29.14
N MET A 116 39.47 11.46 -28.06
CA MET A 116 40.92 11.66 -27.97
C MET A 116 41.73 10.36 -28.13
N ILE A 117 41.24 9.23 -27.60
CA ILE A 117 41.89 7.91 -27.77
C ILE A 117 41.76 7.44 -29.23
N ALA A 118 40.62 7.67 -29.89
CA ALA A 118 40.47 7.35 -31.31
C ALA A 118 41.49 8.11 -32.17
N SER A 119 41.72 9.40 -31.90
CA SER A 119 42.79 10.19 -32.54
C SER A 119 44.19 9.61 -32.30
N LEU A 120 44.46 9.10 -31.10
CA LEU A 120 45.76 8.53 -30.74
C LEU A 120 46.07 7.22 -31.50
N PHE A 121 45.05 6.45 -31.89
CA PHE A 121 45.23 5.30 -32.79
C PHE A 121 45.46 5.73 -34.25
N LEU A 122 44.86 6.84 -34.69
CA LEU A 122 44.99 7.33 -36.07
C LEU A 122 46.36 7.99 -36.34
N GLU A 123 46.88 8.80 -35.41
CA GLU A 123 48.15 9.54 -35.59
C GLU A 123 49.36 8.93 -34.85
N GLY A 124 49.16 7.94 -34.00
CA GLY A 124 50.22 7.31 -33.22
C GLY A 124 51.06 6.34 -34.04
N ASN A 125 50.97 5.04 -33.71
CA ASN A 125 51.71 3.99 -34.43
C ASN A 125 50.93 3.44 -35.63
N GLY A 126 49.87 4.13 -36.05
CA GLY A 126 48.95 3.73 -37.10
C GLY A 126 47.90 2.70 -36.65
N CYS A 127 46.97 2.43 -37.56
CA CYS A 127 45.92 1.41 -37.39
C CYS A 127 45.83 0.52 -38.64
N LEU A 128 45.26 -0.68 -38.49
CA LEU A 128 45.02 -1.57 -39.62
C LEU A 128 43.98 -0.96 -40.57
N LEU A 129 44.21 -1.06 -41.89
CA LEU A 129 43.34 -0.48 -42.92
C LEU A 129 41.82 -0.81 -42.76
N PRO A 130 41.40 -2.03 -42.35
CA PRO A 130 39.99 -2.33 -42.08
C PRO A 130 39.36 -1.59 -40.89
N ASP A 131 40.18 -1.10 -39.94
CA ASP A 131 39.73 -0.38 -38.75
C ASP A 131 39.70 1.15 -38.97
N LEU A 132 40.45 1.66 -39.96
CA LEU A 132 40.65 3.09 -40.27
C LEU A 132 39.33 3.87 -40.36
N ALA A 133 38.39 3.40 -41.18
CA ALA A 133 37.10 4.07 -41.36
C ALA A 133 36.26 4.12 -40.08
N ARG A 134 36.36 3.10 -39.22
CA ARG A 134 35.63 3.05 -37.94
C ARG A 134 36.25 3.99 -36.91
N LEU A 135 37.58 4.03 -36.83
CA LEU A 135 38.31 4.94 -35.95
C LEU A 135 38.09 6.40 -36.36
N SER A 136 38.14 6.70 -37.66
CA SER A 136 37.89 8.05 -38.20
C SER A 136 36.45 8.53 -37.96
N LEU A 137 35.44 7.64 -38.07
CA LEU A 137 34.06 7.97 -37.68
C LEU A 137 33.89 8.18 -36.16
N THR A 138 34.58 7.37 -35.34
CA THR A 138 34.53 7.47 -33.86
C THR A 138 35.17 8.76 -33.34
N HIS A 139 36.06 9.37 -34.13
CA HIS A 139 36.66 10.67 -33.86
C HIS A 139 35.70 11.87 -34.09
N CYS A 140 34.62 11.68 -34.86
CA CYS A 140 33.67 12.73 -35.25
C CYS A 140 32.26 12.54 -34.64
N GLN A 141 32.03 11.46 -33.90
CA GLN A 141 30.76 11.18 -33.21
C GLN A 141 31.03 10.90 -31.73
N THR A 142 30.18 11.43 -30.85
CA THR A 142 30.27 11.17 -29.40
C THR A 142 30.03 9.71 -29.08
N ALA A 143 31.10 8.94 -29.00
CA ALA A 143 31.09 7.51 -28.71
C ALA A 143 31.58 7.22 -27.28
N GLY A 144 31.03 6.19 -26.66
CA GLY A 144 31.50 5.68 -25.36
C GLY A 144 32.72 4.75 -25.50
N PRO A 145 33.54 4.57 -24.45
CA PRO A 145 34.76 3.75 -24.53
C PRO A 145 34.48 2.29 -24.93
N PHE A 146 33.31 1.76 -24.57
CA PHE A 146 32.86 0.43 -25.02
C PHE A 146 32.66 0.35 -26.54
N GLN A 147 32.10 1.39 -27.16
CA GLN A 147 31.89 1.42 -28.62
C GLN A 147 33.23 1.46 -29.36
N LEU A 148 34.20 2.24 -28.90
CA LEU A 148 35.55 2.27 -29.47
C LEU A 148 36.25 0.90 -29.33
N ALA A 149 36.16 0.26 -28.16
CA ALA A 149 36.72 -1.08 -27.93
C ALA A 149 36.09 -2.14 -28.86
N CYS A 150 34.78 -2.07 -29.12
CA CYS A 150 34.11 -2.95 -30.08
C CYS A 150 34.35 -2.58 -31.56
N ALA A 151 34.65 -1.32 -31.87
CA ALA A 151 34.88 -0.85 -33.23
C ALA A 151 36.23 -1.31 -33.79
N ALA A 152 37.27 -1.32 -32.95
CA ALA A 152 38.66 -1.62 -33.30
C ALA A 152 39.29 -2.68 -32.36
N PRO A 153 38.69 -3.89 -32.21
CA PRO A 153 39.14 -4.89 -31.24
C PRO A 153 40.56 -5.42 -31.53
N ARG A 154 41.03 -5.34 -32.78
CA ARG A 154 42.38 -5.74 -33.17
C ARG A 154 43.46 -4.80 -32.63
N GLN A 155 43.15 -3.52 -32.47
CA GLN A 155 44.06 -2.53 -31.88
C GLN A 155 44.32 -2.78 -30.38
N LEU A 156 43.40 -3.47 -29.69
CA LEU A 156 43.58 -3.85 -28.28
C LEU A 156 44.67 -4.91 -28.07
N TYR A 157 44.96 -5.72 -29.09
CA TYR A 157 45.96 -6.79 -29.05
C TYR A 157 47.26 -6.45 -29.79
N ASP A 158 47.34 -5.29 -30.42
CA ASP A 158 48.56 -4.84 -31.12
C ASP A 158 49.62 -4.36 -30.12
N SER A 159 50.78 -4.99 -30.13
CA SER A 159 51.91 -4.66 -29.26
C SER A 159 52.45 -3.25 -29.51
N ALA A 160 52.29 -2.70 -30.72
CA ALA A 160 52.64 -1.32 -31.02
C ALA A 160 51.74 -0.32 -30.27
N ASN A 161 50.47 -0.69 -30.00
CA ASN A 161 49.47 0.23 -29.44
C ASN A 161 49.13 -0.04 -27.96
N LEU A 162 49.88 -0.92 -27.28
CA LEU A 162 49.67 -1.37 -25.89
C LEU A 162 49.34 -0.24 -24.89
N PHE A 163 50.06 0.90 -24.95
CA PHE A 163 49.83 2.03 -24.05
C PHE A 163 48.46 2.70 -24.26
N THR A 164 48.07 2.94 -25.51
CA THR A 164 46.78 3.54 -25.88
C THR A 164 45.63 2.59 -25.56
N SER A 165 45.81 1.30 -25.81
CA SER A 165 44.86 0.23 -25.46
C SER A 165 44.72 0.05 -23.94
N GLY A 166 45.78 0.27 -23.16
CA GLY A 166 45.75 0.35 -21.71
C GLY A 166 44.90 1.52 -21.19
N LEU A 167 45.08 2.72 -21.77
CA LEU A 167 44.25 3.90 -21.43
C LEU A 167 42.78 3.67 -21.74
N LEU A 168 42.45 3.04 -22.88
CA LEU A 168 41.07 2.69 -23.24
C LEU A 168 40.45 1.69 -22.27
N THR A 169 41.22 0.67 -21.87
CA THR A 169 40.77 -0.35 -20.91
C THR A 169 40.52 0.26 -19.53
N ALA A 170 41.44 1.11 -19.05
CA ALA A 170 41.24 1.86 -17.81
C ALA A 170 40.01 2.78 -17.87
N LEU A 171 39.77 3.44 -19.01
CA LEU A 171 38.62 4.33 -19.19
C LEU A 171 37.30 3.57 -19.21
N LEU A 172 37.27 2.37 -19.80
CA LEU A 172 36.14 1.47 -19.76
C LEU A 172 35.83 1.02 -18.32
N ILE A 173 36.83 0.55 -17.58
CA ILE A 173 36.66 0.12 -16.18
C ILE A 173 36.16 1.27 -15.30
N ALA A 174 36.78 2.45 -15.40
CA ALA A 174 36.35 3.64 -14.66
C ALA A 174 34.91 4.03 -15.02
N SER A 175 34.54 3.98 -16.30
CA SER A 175 33.18 4.29 -16.77
C SER A 175 32.14 3.32 -16.20
N VAL A 176 32.44 2.02 -16.15
CA VAL A 176 31.56 1.02 -15.50
C VAL A 176 31.43 1.32 -14.01
N ALA A 177 32.54 1.55 -13.30
CA ALA A 177 32.54 1.86 -11.88
C ALA A 177 31.72 3.13 -11.54
N THR A 178 31.73 4.15 -12.40
CA THR A 178 30.92 5.37 -12.18
C THR A 178 29.41 5.11 -12.14
N GLN A 179 28.90 4.07 -12.83
CA GLN A 179 27.47 3.77 -12.87
C GLN A 179 26.92 3.32 -11.51
N PHE A 180 27.74 2.65 -10.72
CA PHE A 180 27.36 2.11 -9.40
C PHE A 180 27.50 3.12 -8.25
N THR A 181 27.81 4.39 -8.52
CA THR A 181 28.08 5.38 -7.45
C THR A 181 26.93 5.60 -6.48
N SER A 182 25.67 5.56 -6.91
CA SER A 182 24.53 5.61 -5.99
C SER A 182 24.45 4.37 -5.10
N THR A 183 24.69 3.19 -5.67
CA THR A 183 24.68 1.91 -4.93
C THR A 183 25.82 1.85 -3.92
N ILE A 184 27.03 2.29 -4.30
CA ILE A 184 28.21 2.35 -3.44
C ILE A 184 27.96 3.29 -2.25
N LEU A 185 27.42 4.50 -2.51
CA LEU A 185 27.07 5.46 -1.44
C LEU A 185 25.96 4.93 -0.52
N LEU A 186 25.01 4.14 -1.03
CA LEU A 186 23.97 3.53 -0.21
C LEU A 186 24.47 2.40 0.71
N THR A 187 25.67 1.86 0.50
CA THR A 187 26.23 0.83 1.41
C THR A 187 26.59 1.37 2.81
N ASP A 188 26.65 2.70 2.98
CA ASP A 188 26.94 3.31 4.28
C ASP A 188 25.70 3.46 5.18
N PHE A 189 24.50 3.18 4.69
CA PHE A 189 23.23 3.47 5.35
C PHE A 189 22.72 2.37 6.28
N SER A 190 22.16 2.77 7.43
CA SER A 190 21.29 1.94 8.25
C SER A 190 20.12 2.77 8.80
N ALA A 191 19.14 2.09 9.42
CA ALA A 191 18.20 2.77 10.29
C ALA A 191 18.93 3.25 11.57
N ALA A 192 18.65 4.47 11.98
CA ALA A 192 19.04 5.04 13.25
C ALA A 192 17.84 5.79 13.85
N ARG A 193 17.74 5.86 15.18
CA ARG A 193 16.67 6.62 15.85
C ARG A 193 17.15 8.02 16.18
N LEU A 194 16.31 9.00 15.85
CA LEU A 194 16.51 10.40 16.19
C LEU A 194 15.30 10.91 16.99
N ILE A 195 15.53 11.83 17.92
CA ILE A 195 14.44 12.48 18.66
C ILE A 195 13.97 13.71 17.88
N ASN A 196 12.69 13.72 17.51
CA ASN A 196 12.08 14.88 16.88
C ASN A 196 12.01 16.09 17.83
N ASP A 197 12.01 17.28 17.24
CA ASP A 197 11.71 18.52 17.97
C ASP A 197 10.33 18.44 18.65
N SER A 198 10.14 19.20 19.73
CA SER A 198 8.92 19.14 20.54
C SER A 198 7.69 19.59 19.76
N ALA A 199 6.75 18.69 19.54
CA ALA A 199 5.48 18.96 18.88
C ALA A 199 4.44 19.44 19.88
N ALA A 200 3.83 20.60 19.63
CA ALA A 200 2.63 21.03 20.32
C ALA A 200 1.42 20.29 19.72
N LEU A 201 0.69 19.56 20.57
CA LEU A 201 -0.46 18.73 20.20
C LEU A 201 -1.67 19.14 21.04
N ASN A 202 -2.88 18.94 20.51
CA ASN A 202 -4.10 18.92 21.33
C ASN A 202 -4.39 17.46 21.67
N VAL A 203 -4.53 17.15 22.95
CA VAL A 203 -4.83 15.80 23.46
C VAL A 203 -6.20 15.81 24.14
N ALA A 204 -6.99 14.75 23.95
CA ALA A 204 -8.25 14.53 24.65
C ALA A 204 -8.03 13.66 25.90
N PHE A 205 -8.65 14.02 27.03
CA PHE A 205 -8.31 13.42 28.33
C PHE A 205 -9.47 13.37 29.35
N GLY A 206 -10.71 13.62 28.94
CA GLY A 206 -11.87 13.52 29.83
C GLY A 206 -13.15 14.05 29.22
N PHE A 207 -14.20 14.14 30.06
CA PHE A 207 -15.53 14.58 29.66
C PHE A 207 -15.97 15.87 30.36
N LYS A 208 -16.73 16.70 29.64
CA LYS A 208 -17.33 17.95 30.12
C LYS A 208 -18.69 17.68 30.77
N TYR A 209 -18.85 18.04 32.04
CA TYR A 209 -20.12 17.84 32.73
C TYR A 209 -21.14 18.94 32.35
N PRO A 210 -22.42 18.60 32.08
CA PRO A 210 -23.50 19.58 32.01
C PRO A 210 -23.77 20.14 33.42
N SER A 211 -24.43 21.29 33.52
CA SER A 211 -24.57 21.97 34.81
C SER A 211 -25.51 21.21 35.77
N ASN A 212 -25.44 21.52 37.07
CA ASN A 212 -26.35 20.94 38.07
C ASN A 212 -27.85 21.25 37.81
N GLU A 213 -28.17 22.19 36.90
CA GLU A 213 -29.54 22.46 36.46
C GLU A 213 -30.04 21.38 35.47
N ASP A 214 -29.14 20.81 34.65
CA ASP A 214 -29.44 19.82 33.61
C ASP A 214 -29.69 18.41 34.18
N ALA A 215 -29.18 18.12 35.38
CA ALA A 215 -29.29 16.83 36.07
C ALA A 215 -30.73 16.38 36.40
N LYS A 216 -31.72 17.29 36.27
CA LYS A 216 -33.15 16.99 36.41
C LYS A 216 -33.84 16.60 35.09
N SER A 217 -33.14 16.71 33.96
CA SER A 217 -33.64 16.25 32.67
C SER A 217 -33.44 14.73 32.54
N SER A 218 -34.47 14.00 32.09
CA SER A 218 -34.40 12.56 31.83
C SER A 218 -33.66 12.22 30.52
N THR A 219 -32.72 13.09 30.12
CA THR A 219 -32.00 13.08 28.83
C THR A 219 -30.49 13.02 29.01
N ASN A 220 -30.01 12.57 30.17
CA ASN A 220 -28.59 12.31 30.43
C ASN A 220 -28.04 11.26 29.44
N LEU A 221 -27.33 11.73 28.42
CA LEU A 221 -26.85 10.93 27.29
C LEU A 221 -25.65 10.03 27.64
N PHE A 222 -25.00 10.27 28.78
CA PHE A 222 -23.84 9.54 29.27
C PHE A 222 -24.21 8.73 30.51
N ASN A 223 -24.30 7.41 30.36
CA ASN A 223 -24.49 6.49 31.48
C ASN A 223 -23.18 5.71 31.73
N PRO A 224 -22.32 6.14 32.67
CA PRO A 224 -21.05 5.47 32.97
C PRO A 224 -21.22 4.08 33.63
N TYR A 225 -22.48 3.67 33.89
CA TYR A 225 -22.84 2.36 34.43
C TYR A 225 -23.37 1.39 33.36
N ALA A 226 -23.46 1.80 32.09
CA ALA A 226 -23.85 0.95 30.97
C ALA A 226 -22.64 0.68 30.07
N GLY A 227 -22.38 -0.59 29.76
CA GLY A 227 -21.25 -0.98 28.92
C GLY A 227 -20.75 -2.40 29.23
N VAL A 228 -19.49 -2.64 28.87
CA VAL A 228 -18.78 -3.91 29.04
C VAL A 228 -18.45 -4.16 30.50
N ASP A 229 -18.70 -5.38 31.00
CA ASP A 229 -18.18 -5.81 32.31
C ASP A 229 -16.69 -6.18 32.16
N TYR A 230 -15.82 -5.29 32.63
CA TYR A 230 -14.37 -5.46 32.54
C TYR A 230 -13.85 -6.66 33.34
N TRP A 231 -14.58 -7.16 34.36
CA TRP A 231 -14.17 -8.35 35.11
C TRP A 231 -14.27 -9.62 34.28
N THR A 232 -15.34 -9.76 33.50
CA THR A 232 -15.62 -10.93 32.64
C THR A 232 -15.03 -10.80 31.23
N SER A 233 -14.43 -9.65 30.91
CA SER A 233 -13.83 -9.34 29.61
C SER A 233 -12.32 -9.58 29.56
N ARG A 234 -11.73 -9.60 28.36
CA ARG A 234 -10.29 -9.78 28.15
C ARG A 234 -9.58 -8.44 27.94
N PRO A 235 -8.45 -8.15 28.61
CA PRO A 235 -7.59 -7.03 28.23
C PRO A 235 -7.00 -7.24 26.83
N SER A 236 -7.19 -6.27 25.94
CA SER A 236 -6.72 -6.29 24.55
C SER A 236 -5.19 -6.14 24.45
N ALA A 237 -4.63 -5.21 25.23
CA ALA A 237 -3.19 -5.01 25.41
C ALA A 237 -2.91 -4.36 26.78
N TYR A 238 -1.66 -4.39 27.22
CA TYR A 238 -1.21 -3.67 28.42
C TYR A 238 -0.47 -2.41 27.97
N LEU A 239 -1.13 -1.26 28.16
CA LEU A 239 -0.69 0.02 27.62
C LEU A 239 0.50 0.57 28.43
N ARG A 240 1.38 1.30 27.76
CA ARG A 240 2.49 2.03 28.39
C ARG A 240 1.92 3.22 29.17
N PHE A 241 2.40 3.42 30.40
CA PHE A 241 2.02 4.51 31.29
C PHE A 241 3.26 5.26 31.81
N ALA A 242 3.04 6.38 32.51
CA ALA A 242 4.07 7.01 33.32
C ALA A 242 3.88 6.65 34.80
N GLU A 243 4.96 6.42 35.54
CA GLU A 243 4.90 6.02 36.95
C GLU A 243 5.86 6.84 37.82
N ALA A 244 5.37 7.23 38.99
CA ALA A 244 6.17 7.62 40.15
C ALA A 244 5.80 6.70 41.32
N SER A 245 6.77 5.93 41.81
CA SER A 245 6.62 4.96 42.89
C SER A 245 7.61 5.23 44.01
N ALA A 246 7.13 5.13 45.26
CA ALA A 246 7.96 5.02 46.45
C ALA A 246 8.37 3.54 46.67
N PRO A 247 9.42 3.26 47.46
CA PRO A 247 9.75 1.90 47.86
C PRO A 247 8.58 1.24 48.64
N PRO A 248 8.36 -0.07 48.50
CA PRO A 248 7.38 -0.79 49.31
C PRO A 248 7.81 -0.85 50.78
N VAL A 249 6.84 -0.87 51.68
CA VAL A 249 7.05 -1.03 53.13
C VAL A 249 6.59 -2.43 53.54
N GLN A 250 7.53 -3.23 54.05
CA GLN A 250 7.29 -4.60 54.47
C GLN A 250 7.59 -4.76 55.97
N GLY A 251 6.66 -5.39 56.69
CA GLY A 251 6.79 -5.71 58.12
C GLY A 251 6.17 -7.07 58.45
N ASP A 252 6.25 -7.49 59.71
CA ASP A 252 5.53 -8.69 60.14
C ASP A 252 4.01 -8.44 60.06
N GLY A 253 3.32 -9.25 59.27
CA GLY A 253 1.88 -9.11 59.05
C GLY A 253 1.43 -7.94 58.16
N ILE A 254 2.35 -7.23 57.47
CA ILE A 254 1.98 -6.13 56.53
C ILE A 254 2.89 -6.08 55.29
N TYR A 255 2.27 -5.85 54.13
CA TYR A 255 2.94 -5.41 52.91
C TYR A 255 2.18 -4.24 52.28
N ASP A 256 2.83 -3.09 52.20
CA ASP A 256 2.37 -1.90 51.46
C ASP A 256 3.22 -1.76 50.19
N THR A 257 2.59 -1.66 49.02
CA THR A 257 3.30 -1.46 47.75
C THR A 257 4.01 -0.10 47.65
N GLY A 258 3.73 0.82 48.59
CA GLY A 258 4.26 2.18 48.60
C GLY A 258 3.42 3.12 47.73
N ALA A 259 3.49 4.42 48.04
CA ALA A 259 2.80 5.47 47.28
C ALA A 259 3.16 5.39 45.79
N THR A 260 2.20 5.02 44.95
CA THR A 260 2.42 4.69 43.53
C THR A 260 1.42 5.42 42.65
N ALA A 261 1.84 6.55 42.09
CA ALA A 261 1.04 7.30 41.12
C ALA A 261 1.30 6.78 39.70
N ARG A 262 0.25 6.37 39.00
CA ARG A 262 0.31 5.94 37.59
C ARG A 262 -0.56 6.85 36.72
N ALA A 263 0.04 7.42 35.68
CA ALA A 263 -0.63 8.31 34.74
C ALA A 263 -0.84 7.62 33.39
N PHE A 264 -2.10 7.61 32.93
CA PHE A 264 -2.44 7.14 31.59
C PHE A 264 -2.04 8.19 30.55
N LEU A 265 -1.39 7.75 29.47
CA LEU A 265 -0.93 8.65 28.40
C LEU A 265 -2.10 8.92 27.44
N PRO A 266 -2.49 10.18 27.16
CA PRO A 266 -3.65 10.50 26.33
C PRO A 266 -3.35 10.42 24.83
N PHE A 267 -2.92 9.24 24.39
CA PHE A 267 -2.73 8.88 22.99
C PHE A 267 -3.45 7.56 22.74
N THR A 268 -4.28 7.47 21.70
CA THR A 268 -4.95 6.23 21.30
C THR A 268 -3.99 5.27 20.57
N ASN A 269 -3.04 5.81 19.82
CA ASN A 269 -2.11 5.03 19.00
C ASN A 269 -0.94 4.45 19.84
N SER A 270 -0.80 3.12 19.81
CA SER A 270 0.30 2.39 20.46
C SER A 270 1.69 2.85 20.00
N THR A 271 1.89 3.10 18.70
CA THR A 271 3.16 3.58 18.15
C THR A 271 3.57 4.92 18.77
N GLN A 272 2.61 5.82 19.03
CA GLN A 272 2.88 7.09 19.69
C GLN A 272 3.28 6.90 21.16
N ARG A 273 2.56 6.06 21.92
CA ARG A 273 2.92 5.77 23.33
C ARG A 273 4.28 5.09 23.45
N VAL A 274 4.60 4.16 22.55
CA VAL A 274 5.89 3.45 22.48
C VAL A 274 7.05 4.39 22.12
N ALA A 275 6.88 5.26 21.13
CA ALA A 275 7.90 6.21 20.68
C ALA A 275 8.06 7.45 21.60
N LEU A 276 7.16 7.65 22.57
CA LEU A 276 7.15 8.82 23.45
C LEU A 276 8.41 8.87 24.32
N ARG A 277 9.18 9.96 24.21
CA ARG A 277 10.39 10.23 25.01
C ARG A 277 10.18 11.31 26.06
N ARG A 278 9.33 12.30 25.77
CA ARG A 278 8.93 13.33 26.73
C ARG A 278 7.48 13.74 26.48
N TYR A 279 6.75 13.98 27.55
CA TYR A 279 5.37 14.46 27.55
C TYR A 279 5.18 15.52 28.63
N GLU A 280 4.47 16.59 28.30
CA GLU A 280 4.16 17.70 29.20
C GLU A 280 2.76 18.23 28.85
N GLY A 281 1.76 17.92 29.68
CA GLY A 281 0.35 18.09 29.34
C GLY A 281 -0.60 17.45 30.36
N PRO A 282 -1.92 17.52 30.15
CA PRO A 282 -2.89 16.89 31.02
C PRO A 282 -2.82 15.36 30.90
N ALA A 283 -3.13 14.64 31.99
CA ALA A 283 -3.31 13.19 32.00
C ALA A 283 -4.17 12.76 33.18
N THR A 284 -4.89 11.64 33.03
CA THR A 284 -5.56 10.97 34.14
C THR A 284 -4.55 10.19 34.96
N VAL A 285 -4.52 10.42 36.26
CA VAL A 285 -3.60 9.78 37.22
C VAL A 285 -4.40 9.07 38.29
N ILE A 286 -3.96 7.86 38.64
CA ILE A 286 -4.59 7.00 39.64
C ILE A 286 -3.58 6.61 40.72
N ASP A 287 -4.07 6.45 41.95
CA ASP A 287 -3.26 5.94 43.07
C ASP A 287 -3.28 4.41 43.09
N ALA A 288 -2.25 3.78 42.56
CA ALA A 288 -2.14 2.34 42.48
C ALA A 288 -1.65 1.68 43.79
N ARG A 289 -1.53 2.41 44.91
CA ARG A 289 -1.10 1.85 46.20
C ARG A 289 -2.09 0.80 46.72
N VAL A 290 -1.56 -0.33 47.17
CA VAL A 290 -2.31 -1.41 47.83
C VAL A 290 -1.59 -1.81 49.11
N VAL A 291 -2.34 -1.91 50.21
CA VAL A 291 -1.84 -2.33 51.52
C VAL A 291 -2.54 -3.63 51.90
N CYS A 292 -1.80 -4.73 52.05
CA CYS A 292 -2.36 -5.98 52.59
C CYS A 292 -1.79 -6.26 53.97
N ILE A 293 -2.68 -6.64 54.90
CA ILE A 293 -2.34 -6.99 56.28
C ILE A 293 -2.87 -8.37 56.65
N ARG A 294 -2.27 -8.97 57.67
CA ARG A 294 -2.74 -10.20 58.32
C ARG A 294 -3.96 -9.88 59.20
N PRO A 295 -5.18 -10.32 58.84
CA PRO A 295 -6.38 -10.06 59.63
C PRO A 295 -6.46 -11.02 60.83
N ARG A 296 -7.12 -10.60 61.92
CA ARG A 296 -7.58 -11.55 62.94
C ARG A 296 -8.98 -12.03 62.58
N LEU A 297 -9.05 -13.26 62.07
CA LEU A 297 -10.27 -13.91 61.60
C LEU A 297 -11.00 -14.63 62.76
N SER A 298 -12.30 -14.40 62.91
CA SER A 298 -13.19 -15.21 63.74
C SER A 298 -14.31 -15.78 62.88
N ILE A 299 -14.22 -17.06 62.54
CA ILE A 299 -15.21 -17.74 61.73
C ILE A 299 -16.38 -18.17 62.63
N HIS A 300 -17.60 -17.83 62.24
CA HIS A 300 -18.83 -18.15 62.98
C HIS A 300 -19.54 -19.38 62.41
N ALA A 301 -19.59 -19.51 61.08
CA ALA A 301 -20.14 -20.68 60.41
C ALA A 301 -19.34 -21.03 59.14
N ILE A 302 -19.15 -22.33 58.92
CA ILE A 302 -18.64 -22.91 57.68
C ILE A 302 -19.68 -23.92 57.18
N ASN A 303 -20.07 -23.80 55.92
CA ASN A 303 -20.96 -24.78 55.29
C ASN A 303 -20.47 -25.15 53.89
N LEU A 304 -20.53 -26.44 53.54
CA LEU A 304 -20.17 -26.92 52.21
C LEU A 304 -21.42 -26.97 51.33
N THR A 305 -21.32 -26.50 50.09
CA THR A 305 -22.46 -26.43 49.16
C THR A 305 -22.35 -27.47 48.06
N ASP A 306 -23.49 -27.97 47.56
CA ASP A 306 -23.57 -29.01 46.52
C ASP A 306 -22.88 -28.65 45.19
N VAL A 307 -22.54 -27.38 45.00
CA VAL A 307 -21.94 -26.77 43.79
C VAL A 307 -20.42 -26.55 43.90
N TYR A 308 -19.76 -27.30 44.80
CA TYR A 308 -18.30 -27.30 45.02
C TYR A 308 -17.73 -26.00 45.60
N MET A 309 -18.50 -25.29 46.43
CA MET A 309 -18.04 -24.08 47.15
C MET A 309 -18.23 -24.19 48.65
N LEU A 310 -17.39 -23.45 49.38
CA LEU A 310 -17.46 -23.25 50.82
C LEU A 310 -18.14 -21.91 51.13
N SER A 311 -19.24 -21.93 51.87
CA SER A 311 -19.87 -20.72 52.40
C SER A 311 -19.27 -20.40 53.77
N LEU A 312 -18.63 -19.24 53.88
CA LEU A 312 -17.96 -18.76 55.08
C LEU A 312 -18.67 -17.51 55.60
N SER A 313 -18.93 -17.47 56.90
CA SER A 313 -19.34 -16.22 57.58
C SER A 313 -18.61 -16.06 58.91
N GLY A 314 -18.31 -14.82 59.26
CA GLY A 314 -17.52 -14.51 60.44
C GLY A 314 -17.35 -13.01 60.68
N SER A 315 -16.44 -12.67 61.58
CA SER A 315 -15.99 -11.31 61.86
C SER A 315 -14.49 -11.17 61.71
N ILE A 316 -14.05 -10.00 61.27
CA ILE A 316 -12.64 -9.63 61.10
C ILE A 316 -12.32 -8.46 62.03
N SER A 317 -11.17 -8.55 62.69
CA SER A 317 -10.60 -7.42 63.44
C SER A 317 -9.18 -7.14 62.98
N VAL A 318 -8.83 -5.85 62.94
CA VAL A 318 -7.49 -5.35 62.63
C VAL A 318 -6.79 -5.03 63.96
N ARG A 319 -5.50 -5.35 64.09
CA ARG A 319 -4.76 -5.18 65.35
C ARG A 319 -3.41 -4.52 65.13
N GLY A 320 -3.34 -3.21 65.37
CA GLY A 320 -2.11 -2.42 65.30
C GLY A 320 -2.34 -1.05 64.69
N GLY A 321 -1.39 -0.15 64.91
CA GLY A 321 -1.23 1.06 64.10
C GLY A 321 -0.23 0.76 62.99
N TYR A 322 -0.62 0.99 61.74
CA TYR A 322 0.24 0.81 60.58
C TYR A 322 0.54 2.17 59.95
N GLU A 323 1.79 2.41 59.54
CA GLU A 323 2.16 3.68 58.93
C GLU A 323 1.45 3.86 57.59
N GLY A 324 0.73 4.98 57.43
CA GLY A 324 -0.05 5.26 56.23
C GLY A 324 -1.38 4.50 56.12
N LEU A 325 -1.90 3.89 57.19
CA LEU A 325 -3.24 3.33 57.26
C LEU A 325 -3.93 3.74 58.58
N ASP A 326 -5.08 4.40 58.50
CA ASP A 326 -5.89 4.79 59.65
C ASP A 326 -6.84 3.67 60.06
N THR A 327 -6.58 3.09 61.22
CA THR A 327 -7.34 1.99 61.84
C THR A 327 -8.24 2.47 63.00
N SER A 328 -8.39 3.78 63.22
CA SER A 328 -9.10 4.33 64.40
C SER A 328 -10.60 4.05 64.45
N TYR A 329 -11.20 3.59 63.35
CA TYR A 329 -12.63 3.28 63.20
C TYR A 329 -12.93 1.76 63.11
N SER A 330 -12.00 0.89 63.55
CA SER A 330 -12.10 -0.55 63.34
C SER A 330 -13.05 -1.27 64.30
N ASP A 331 -14.36 -1.12 64.11
CA ASP A 331 -15.34 -2.09 64.65
C ASP A 331 -15.16 -3.47 63.99
N PRO A 332 -15.44 -4.59 64.69
CA PRO A 332 -15.35 -5.94 64.11
C PRO A 332 -16.27 -6.08 62.88
N SER A 333 -15.66 -6.08 61.71
CA SER A 333 -16.38 -6.07 60.44
C SER A 333 -16.85 -7.49 60.11
N SER A 334 -18.16 -7.70 60.01
CA SER A 334 -18.71 -8.98 59.57
C SER A 334 -18.42 -9.21 58.09
N PHE A 335 -18.17 -10.46 57.71
CA PHE A 335 -18.07 -10.87 56.31
C PHE A 335 -18.91 -12.12 56.03
N ALA A 336 -19.43 -12.19 54.81
CA ALA A 336 -19.99 -13.40 54.20
C ALA A 336 -19.29 -13.60 52.85
N CYS A 337 -18.77 -14.80 52.60
CA CYS A 337 -17.88 -15.06 51.46
C CYS A 337 -18.10 -16.48 50.94
N MET A 338 -18.30 -16.61 49.62
CA MET A 338 -18.31 -17.89 48.92
C MET A 338 -16.90 -18.14 48.36
N VAL A 339 -16.32 -19.28 48.73
CA VAL A 339 -14.98 -19.69 48.29
C VAL A 339 -15.07 -20.91 47.37
N ASP A 340 -14.50 -20.80 46.19
CA ASP A 340 -14.40 -21.89 45.22
C ASP A 340 -13.32 -22.89 45.66
N VAL A 341 -13.73 -24.12 46.03
CA VAL A 341 -12.81 -25.17 46.47
C VAL A 341 -12.48 -26.18 45.37
N GLY A 342 -13.22 -26.20 44.26
CA GLY A 342 -13.03 -27.14 43.15
C GLY A 342 -13.01 -28.62 43.56
N LYS A 343 -12.70 -29.52 42.63
CA LYS A 343 -12.48 -30.94 42.94
C LYS A 343 -11.02 -31.21 43.28
N VAL A 344 -10.78 -32.30 44.00
CA VAL A 344 -9.42 -32.84 44.24
C VAL A 344 -8.84 -33.42 42.94
N SER A 345 -9.68 -33.86 41.99
CA SER A 345 -9.26 -34.38 40.68
C SER A 345 -8.83 -33.33 39.65
N ASP A 346 -9.07 -32.05 39.92
CA ASP A 346 -8.73 -30.96 38.98
C ASP A 346 -7.20 -30.80 38.89
N ARG A 347 -6.70 -30.32 37.74
CA ARG A 347 -5.25 -30.33 37.45
C ARG A 347 -4.44 -29.64 38.56
N PRO A 348 -3.41 -30.29 39.13
CA PRO A 348 -2.67 -29.75 40.26
C PRO A 348 -1.71 -28.64 39.80
N LEU A 349 -2.17 -27.38 39.73
CA LEU A 349 -1.29 -26.20 39.66
C LEU A 349 -1.99 -24.83 39.90
N GLN A 350 -3.18 -24.79 40.52
CA GLN A 350 -3.89 -23.52 40.74
C GLN A 350 -4.40 -23.38 42.18
N GLN A 351 -4.11 -22.22 42.77
CA GLN A 351 -4.57 -21.84 44.10
C GLN A 351 -6.09 -21.63 44.09
N ARG A 352 -6.79 -22.18 45.09
CA ARG A 352 -8.25 -22.18 45.22
C ARG A 352 -8.70 -20.89 45.88
N MET A 353 -8.62 -19.79 45.12
CA MET A 353 -8.76 -18.45 45.67
C MET A 353 -10.13 -17.85 45.39
N SER A 354 -10.61 -17.06 46.34
CA SER A 354 -11.76 -16.19 46.13
C SER A 354 -11.54 -14.84 46.80
N LEU A 355 -11.95 -13.78 46.10
CA LEU A 355 -11.83 -12.40 46.53
C LEU A 355 -13.22 -11.88 46.93
N CYS A 356 -13.35 -11.47 48.18
CA CYS A 356 -14.61 -11.03 48.77
C CYS A 356 -14.51 -9.55 49.17
N PRO A 357 -15.32 -8.65 48.57
CA PRO A 357 -15.40 -7.26 49.03
C PRO A 357 -16.05 -7.19 50.41
N MET A 358 -15.59 -6.27 51.26
CA MET A 358 -16.18 -6.06 52.60
C MET A 358 -17.28 -4.99 52.57
N ASP A 359 -18.37 -5.22 53.31
CA ASP A 359 -19.50 -4.28 53.42
C ASP A 359 -19.11 -2.97 54.12
N SER A 360 -18.18 -3.04 55.06
CA SER A 360 -17.63 -1.89 55.81
C SER A 360 -16.12 -1.81 55.68
N THR A 361 -15.59 -0.60 55.73
CA THR A 361 -14.18 -0.29 55.47
C THR A 361 -13.40 -0.25 56.78
N ALA A 362 -12.82 -1.39 57.16
CA ALA A 362 -12.13 -1.57 58.45
C ALA A 362 -10.93 -0.63 58.70
N ALA A 363 -10.40 0.03 57.66
CA ALA A 363 -9.34 1.02 57.72
C ALA A 363 -9.31 1.88 56.44
N PHE A 364 -8.66 3.05 56.50
CA PHE A 364 -8.51 3.99 55.39
C PHE A 364 -7.04 4.23 55.03
N ILE A 365 -6.69 4.24 53.73
CA ILE A 365 -5.33 4.57 53.30
C ILE A 365 -5.07 6.07 53.53
N GLN A 366 -3.98 6.36 54.24
CA GLN A 366 -3.53 7.71 54.56
C GLN A 366 -2.35 8.11 53.68
N GLY A 367 -2.44 9.32 53.10
CA GLY A 367 -1.54 9.79 52.05
C GLY A 367 -1.79 9.12 50.69
N GLY A 368 -1.53 9.87 49.61
CA GLY A 368 -1.78 9.41 48.24
C GLY A 368 -1.91 10.57 47.25
N VAL A 369 -2.34 10.28 46.03
CA VAL A 369 -2.62 11.28 44.97
C VAL A 369 -3.81 12.19 45.34
N ARG A 370 -4.69 11.73 46.23
CA ARG A 370 -5.86 12.45 46.78
C ARG A 370 -6.07 12.13 48.27
N PRO A 371 -5.29 12.73 49.20
CA PRO A 371 -5.36 12.42 50.62
C PRO A 371 -6.71 12.84 51.26
N ASP A 372 -7.44 13.76 50.63
CA ASP A 372 -8.76 14.22 51.03
C ASP A 372 -9.89 13.21 50.77
N LEU A 373 -9.65 12.19 49.92
CA LEU A 373 -10.61 11.15 49.56
C LEU A 373 -10.27 9.78 50.19
N SER A 374 -9.55 9.77 51.31
CA SER A 374 -9.18 8.54 52.05
C SER A 374 -10.39 7.68 52.44
N SER A 375 -11.55 8.29 52.72
CA SER A 375 -12.82 7.63 53.04
C SER A 375 -13.38 6.70 51.96
N TYR A 376 -12.86 6.77 50.73
CA TYR A 376 -13.27 5.90 49.61
C TYR A 376 -12.48 4.60 49.52
N THR A 377 -11.44 4.42 50.35
CA THR A 377 -10.67 3.17 50.47
C THR A 377 -11.61 1.96 50.56
N LYS A 378 -11.39 0.94 49.73
CA LYS A 378 -12.13 -0.32 49.79
C LYS A 378 -11.27 -1.44 50.35
N ALA A 379 -11.88 -2.26 51.21
CA ALA A 379 -11.30 -3.43 51.83
C ALA A 379 -11.79 -4.70 51.13
N TYR A 380 -10.85 -5.60 50.83
CA TYR A 380 -11.09 -6.85 50.14
C TYR A 380 -10.40 -7.99 50.91
N LEU A 381 -11.18 -8.99 51.29
CA LEU A 381 -10.70 -10.22 51.90
C LEU A 381 -10.37 -11.23 50.80
N LEU A 382 -9.10 -11.61 50.70
CA LEU A 382 -8.65 -12.68 49.81
C LEU A 382 -8.52 -13.96 50.63
N ILE A 383 -9.22 -15.02 50.21
CA ILE A 383 -9.19 -16.34 50.86
C ILE A 383 -8.65 -17.37 49.87
N ASN A 384 -7.70 -18.20 50.32
CA ASN A 384 -7.19 -19.38 49.63
C ASN A 384 -7.59 -20.64 50.41
N ALA A 385 -8.30 -21.59 49.78
CA ALA A 385 -8.61 -22.88 50.40
C ALA A 385 -7.45 -23.88 50.18
N THR A 386 -6.93 -24.47 51.26
CA THR A 386 -5.79 -25.40 51.17
C THR A 386 -6.18 -26.74 50.54
N SER A 387 -7.44 -27.15 50.67
CA SER A 387 -7.97 -28.45 50.25
C SER A 387 -9.15 -28.35 49.27
N GLY A 388 -9.33 -29.40 48.46
CA GLY A 388 -10.45 -29.54 47.52
C GLY A 388 -11.72 -30.12 48.16
N PHE A 389 -12.85 -30.01 47.45
CA PHE A 389 -14.19 -30.34 47.94
C PHE A 389 -14.32 -31.69 48.67
N GLU A 390 -13.77 -32.76 48.09
CA GLU A 390 -13.88 -34.11 48.65
C GLU A 390 -13.27 -34.20 50.05
N ASN A 391 -12.11 -33.55 50.29
CA ASN A 391 -11.46 -33.55 51.59
C ASN A 391 -12.29 -32.82 52.66
N TRP A 392 -12.92 -31.69 52.30
CA TRP A 392 -13.83 -30.98 53.19
C TRP A 392 -15.08 -31.80 53.52
N ARG A 393 -15.70 -32.43 52.51
CA ARG A 393 -16.89 -33.28 52.67
C ARG A 393 -16.60 -34.47 53.58
N ASP A 394 -15.50 -35.17 53.31
CA ASP A 394 -15.15 -36.44 53.98
C ASP A 394 -14.71 -36.23 55.44
N ASN A 395 -14.44 -34.98 55.85
CA ASN A 395 -14.23 -34.56 57.23
C ASN A 395 -15.49 -33.99 57.92
N GLY A 396 -16.68 -34.27 57.38
CA GLY A 396 -17.96 -34.06 58.07
C GLY A 396 -18.69 -32.75 57.78
N LEU A 397 -18.21 -31.93 56.84
CA LEU A 397 -18.84 -30.64 56.49
C LEU A 397 -19.95 -30.75 55.43
N GLY A 398 -20.26 -31.96 54.93
CA GLY A 398 -21.26 -32.20 53.87
C GLY A 398 -22.66 -32.58 54.36
N GLY A 399 -23.15 -31.96 55.46
CA GLY A 399 -24.47 -32.21 56.04
C GLY A 399 -25.49 -31.12 55.75
N THR A 400 -26.77 -31.37 56.05
CA THR A 400 -27.87 -30.39 55.86
C THR A 400 -27.93 -29.29 56.93
N GLU A 401 -27.16 -29.38 58.01
CA GLU A 401 -27.07 -28.35 59.04
C GLU A 401 -25.68 -27.68 59.03
N PRO A 402 -25.61 -26.34 59.21
CA PRO A 402 -24.35 -25.61 59.16
C PRO A 402 -23.45 -25.95 60.35
N VAL A 403 -22.22 -26.37 60.07
CA VAL A 403 -21.25 -26.73 61.13
C VAL A 403 -20.73 -25.46 61.79
N THR A 404 -21.09 -25.31 63.06
CA THR A 404 -20.64 -24.19 63.90
C THR A 404 -19.33 -24.58 64.60
N ILE A 405 -18.19 -24.09 64.11
CA ILE A 405 -16.87 -24.50 64.63
C ILE A 405 -16.54 -23.75 65.92
N LEU A 406 -16.36 -24.50 67.01
CA LEU A 406 -16.05 -23.96 68.33
C LEU A 406 -14.60 -23.45 68.42
N GLU A 407 -14.37 -22.47 69.29
CA GLU A 407 -13.06 -21.81 69.45
C GLU A 407 -11.92 -22.74 69.91
N SER A 408 -12.26 -23.87 70.52
CA SER A 408 -11.33 -24.86 71.07
C SER A 408 -10.77 -25.86 70.05
N GLU A 409 -11.13 -25.74 68.77
CA GLU A 409 -10.75 -26.67 67.69
C GLU A 409 -9.75 -26.08 66.67
N ARG A 410 -8.91 -25.14 67.10
CA ARG A 410 -8.09 -24.32 66.21
C ARG A 410 -6.59 -24.57 66.38
N THR A 411 -5.86 -24.59 65.26
CA THR A 411 -4.41 -24.36 65.20
C THR A 411 -4.12 -23.29 64.16
N SER A 412 -3.66 -22.12 64.60
CA SER A 412 -3.28 -21.00 63.73
C SER A 412 -1.77 -20.97 63.52
N GLN A 413 -1.33 -21.00 62.27
CA GLN A 413 0.09 -20.86 61.90
C GLN A 413 0.22 -19.74 60.87
N SER A 414 0.42 -18.50 61.35
CA SER A 414 0.49 -17.32 60.49
C SER A 414 1.85 -17.16 59.80
N GLN A 415 1.86 -16.78 58.51
CA GLN A 415 3.08 -16.51 57.74
C GLN A 415 2.89 -15.30 56.81
N GLY A 416 3.81 -14.33 56.86
CA GLY A 416 3.73 -13.13 56.00
C GLY A 416 2.44 -12.33 56.24
N THR A 417 1.76 -11.90 55.18
CA THR A 417 0.46 -11.19 55.28
C THR A 417 -0.74 -12.13 55.46
N TRP A 418 -0.54 -13.44 55.55
CA TRP A 418 -1.60 -14.44 55.58
C TRP A 418 -1.82 -15.00 57.00
N GLU A 419 -3.08 -15.15 57.37
CA GLU A 419 -3.55 -15.84 58.57
C GLU A 419 -4.14 -17.19 58.15
N SER A 420 -3.50 -18.29 58.57
CA SER A 420 -3.95 -19.65 58.24
C SER A 420 -4.82 -20.23 59.36
N PHE A 421 -6.00 -20.70 58.98
CA PHE A 421 -6.98 -21.40 59.83
C PHE A 421 -7.07 -22.86 59.41
N ASN A 422 -6.66 -23.80 60.27
CA ASN A 422 -6.71 -25.25 60.00
C ASN A 422 -7.66 -25.97 60.98
N LEU A 423 -8.32 -27.03 60.51
CA LEU A 423 -9.19 -27.89 61.31
C LEU A 423 -8.39 -28.77 62.29
N LYS A 424 -8.88 -28.93 63.52
CA LYS A 424 -8.26 -29.80 64.53
C LYS A 424 -8.17 -31.24 64.02
N GLY A 425 -6.97 -31.80 63.99
CA GLY A 425 -6.73 -33.18 63.56
C GLY A 425 -6.60 -33.37 62.04
N ALA A 426 -6.83 -32.33 61.23
CA ALA A 426 -6.66 -32.34 59.79
C ALA A 426 -5.86 -31.09 59.33
N PRO A 427 -4.53 -31.05 59.56
CA PRO A 427 -3.72 -29.84 59.35
C PRO A 427 -3.66 -29.38 57.88
N ASP A 428 -3.90 -30.28 56.92
CA ASP A 428 -3.91 -29.98 55.49
C ASP A 428 -5.26 -29.40 54.99
N ILE A 429 -6.25 -29.26 55.88
CA ILE A 429 -7.59 -28.76 55.57
C ILE A 429 -7.86 -27.45 56.34
N GLY A 430 -7.83 -26.36 55.59
CA GLY A 430 -7.90 -25.02 56.14
C GLY A 430 -8.08 -23.94 55.09
N ILE A 431 -8.09 -22.69 55.54
CA ILE A 431 -8.12 -21.50 54.71
C ILE A 431 -7.01 -20.53 55.12
N ASP A 432 -6.33 -19.95 54.14
CA ASP A 432 -5.44 -18.80 54.35
C ASP A 432 -6.21 -17.53 53.99
N ALA A 433 -6.19 -16.52 54.85
CA ALA A 433 -6.86 -15.25 54.62
C ALA A 433 -5.91 -14.05 54.75
N THR A 434 -6.07 -13.06 53.86
CA THR A 434 -5.38 -11.77 53.94
C THR A 434 -6.34 -10.63 53.60
N LEU A 435 -6.18 -9.46 54.25
CA LEU A 435 -7.06 -8.31 54.09
C LEU A 435 -6.33 -7.18 53.39
N CYS A 436 -6.80 -6.81 52.19
CA CYS A 436 -6.17 -5.83 51.31
C CYS A 436 -7.02 -4.57 51.15
N PHE A 437 -6.38 -3.41 51.22
CA PHE A 437 -6.96 -2.09 51.04
C PHE A 437 -6.46 -1.44 49.76
N ALA A 438 -7.35 -0.77 49.02
CA ALA A 438 -7.01 -0.01 47.82
C ALA A 438 -7.88 1.24 47.69
N ASN A 439 -7.30 2.33 47.17
CA ASN A 439 -8.04 3.56 46.83
C ASN A 439 -7.62 4.18 45.47
N PRO A 440 -7.65 3.42 44.34
CA PRO A 440 -7.29 3.96 43.03
C PRO A 440 -8.34 4.90 42.40
N ILE A 441 -8.74 5.95 43.12
CA ILE A 441 -9.56 7.02 42.56
C ILE A 441 -8.78 7.74 41.44
N PRO A 442 -9.39 7.93 40.27
CA PRO A 442 -8.78 8.62 39.14
C PRO A 442 -9.02 10.13 39.20
N TRP A 443 -8.03 10.91 38.77
CA TRP A 443 -8.18 12.35 38.62
C TRP A 443 -7.27 12.95 37.54
N ASN A 444 -7.68 14.05 36.92
CA ASN A 444 -6.92 14.72 35.86
C ASN A 444 -5.93 15.74 36.41
N TYR A 445 -4.67 15.67 35.97
CA TYR A 445 -3.60 16.58 36.40
C TYR A 445 -2.71 17.00 35.23
N GLN A 446 -2.09 18.18 35.34
CA GLN A 446 -0.99 18.56 34.46
C GLN A 446 0.27 17.81 34.89
N ILE A 447 0.82 16.96 34.01
CA ILE A 447 1.99 16.12 34.30
C ILE A 447 3.19 16.49 33.42
N SER A 448 4.39 16.12 33.91
CA SER A 448 5.60 16.01 33.11
C SER A 448 6.15 14.59 33.24
N ALA A 449 6.42 13.93 32.11
CA ALA A 449 6.91 12.56 32.08
C ALA A 449 8.03 12.41 31.03
N ALA A 450 9.07 11.64 31.35
CA ALA A 450 10.23 11.47 30.46
C ALA A 450 10.82 10.05 30.49
N SER A 451 11.42 9.63 29.37
CA SER A 451 12.17 8.39 29.24
C SER A 451 13.41 8.57 28.35
N SER A 452 14.51 7.90 28.72
CA SER A 452 15.73 7.79 27.92
C SER A 452 15.64 6.70 26.83
N GLN A 453 14.57 5.90 26.83
CA GLN A 453 14.35 4.81 25.88
C GLN A 453 12.88 4.70 25.41
N ASP A 454 12.70 4.06 24.25
CA ASP A 454 11.37 3.70 23.76
C ASP A 454 10.75 2.61 24.65
N GLY A 455 9.43 2.55 24.69
CA GLY A 455 8.70 1.57 25.49
C GLY A 455 8.38 0.30 24.72
N PHE A 456 7.52 -0.52 25.32
CA PHE A 456 6.81 -1.61 24.67
C PHE A 456 5.44 -1.77 25.32
N GLU A 457 4.49 -2.37 24.60
CA GLU A 457 3.14 -2.68 25.10
C GLU A 457 2.92 -4.20 24.95
N PRO A 458 3.11 -4.98 26.01
CA PRO A 458 3.02 -6.44 25.95
C PRO A 458 1.55 -6.91 25.88
N THR A 459 1.37 -8.09 25.30
CA THR A 459 0.10 -8.83 25.29
C THR A 459 0.28 -10.17 25.99
N LEU A 460 -0.79 -10.71 26.59
CA LEU A 460 -0.75 -12.03 27.20
C LEU A 460 -0.66 -13.12 26.11
N GLN A 461 0.40 -13.92 26.16
CA GLN A 461 0.60 -15.04 25.25
C GLN A 461 -0.11 -16.30 25.78
N TRP A 462 -0.84 -17.00 24.92
CA TRP A 462 -1.51 -18.26 25.29
C TRP A 462 -0.56 -19.45 25.09
N ASN A 463 -0.36 -20.26 26.13
CA ASN A 463 0.42 -21.49 26.06
C ASN A 463 -0.52 -22.69 25.87
N ILE A 464 -0.61 -23.17 24.63
CA ILE A 464 -1.50 -24.28 24.22
C ILE A 464 -1.22 -25.56 25.05
N THR A 465 0.05 -25.83 25.38
CA THR A 465 0.44 -27.04 26.11
C THR A 465 -0.01 -27.05 27.56
N THR A 466 0.01 -25.89 28.24
CA THR A 466 -0.40 -25.79 29.66
C THR A 466 -1.85 -25.37 29.84
N GLY A 467 -2.49 -24.82 28.79
CA GLY A 467 -3.84 -24.25 28.89
C GLY A 467 -3.88 -22.95 29.69
N THR A 468 -2.77 -22.22 29.78
CA THR A 468 -2.63 -21.02 30.61
C THR A 468 -2.02 -19.86 29.82
N TYR A 469 -2.23 -18.63 30.30
CA TYR A 469 -1.46 -17.48 29.81
C TYR A 469 -0.04 -17.48 30.38
N ARG A 470 0.90 -16.89 29.64
CA ARG A 470 2.22 -16.46 30.13
C ARG A 470 2.21 -14.96 30.30
N SER A 471 2.54 -14.45 31.48
CA SER A 471 2.49 -13.02 31.80
C SER A 471 3.82 -12.38 32.14
N ASN A 472 4.95 -13.09 32.06
CA ASN A 472 6.33 -12.56 32.25
C ASN A 472 6.54 -11.08 31.83
N ALA A 473 6.24 -10.73 30.58
CA ALA A 473 6.45 -9.37 30.06
C ALA A 473 5.46 -8.34 30.66
N VAL A 474 4.22 -8.75 30.92
CA VAL A 474 3.18 -7.93 31.56
C VAL A 474 3.53 -7.67 33.03
N ARG A 475 3.93 -8.71 33.76
CA ARG A 475 4.37 -8.62 35.16
C ARG A 475 5.60 -7.72 35.32
N SER A 476 6.55 -7.83 34.39
CA SER A 476 7.69 -6.93 34.31
C SER A 476 7.25 -5.48 34.12
N LEU A 477 6.39 -5.17 33.13
CA LEU A 477 5.85 -3.82 32.90
C LEU A 477 5.15 -3.25 34.16
N LEU A 478 4.30 -4.05 34.80
CA LEU A 478 3.51 -3.66 35.98
C LEU A 478 4.35 -3.56 37.27
N GLY A 479 5.63 -3.96 37.26
CA GLY A 479 6.47 -3.99 38.47
C GLY A 479 6.09 -5.08 39.48
N SER A 480 5.29 -6.08 39.07
CA SER A 480 4.81 -7.17 39.91
C SER A 480 5.83 -8.32 39.98
N THR A 481 7.02 -7.97 40.44
CA THR A 481 8.22 -8.80 40.55
C THR A 481 8.75 -8.82 41.98
N LEU A 482 9.41 -9.92 42.38
CA LEU A 482 9.91 -10.10 43.75
C LEU A 482 10.88 -8.99 44.18
N ALA A 483 11.75 -8.56 43.26
CA ALA A 483 12.56 -7.35 43.42
C ALA A 483 11.89 -6.18 42.65
N PRO A 484 11.76 -4.98 43.26
CA PRO A 484 11.24 -3.80 42.55
C PRO A 484 12.19 -3.34 41.43
N ILE A 485 11.67 -3.24 40.20
CA ILE A 485 12.43 -2.75 39.04
C ILE A 485 12.07 -1.27 38.78
N PRO A 486 13.04 -0.35 38.62
CA PRO A 486 12.78 1.05 38.30
C PRO A 486 11.90 1.23 37.05
N SER A 487 11.03 2.25 37.05
CA SER A 487 10.08 2.50 35.95
C SER A 487 10.78 2.66 34.58
N LEU A 488 11.96 3.29 34.56
CA LEU A 488 12.75 3.50 33.36
C LEU A 488 13.24 2.18 32.73
N GLU A 489 13.72 1.25 33.55
CA GLU A 489 14.19 -0.08 33.12
C GLU A 489 13.04 -0.96 32.63
N ARG A 490 11.84 -0.79 33.19
CA ARG A 490 10.58 -1.39 32.69
C ARG A 490 10.09 -0.78 31.37
N GLY A 491 10.81 0.19 30.81
CA GLY A 491 10.43 0.88 29.57
C GLY A 491 9.29 1.91 29.75
N LEU A 492 8.89 2.23 30.98
CA LEU A 492 7.89 3.26 31.27
C LEU A 492 8.50 4.66 31.25
N LEU A 493 7.65 5.70 31.24
CA LEU A 493 8.11 7.06 31.50
C LEU A 493 8.20 7.29 33.01
N LYS A 494 9.28 7.94 33.46
CA LYS A 494 9.36 8.45 34.83
C LYS A 494 8.45 9.68 34.94
N LEU A 495 7.43 9.58 35.78
CA LEU A 495 6.55 10.69 36.10
C LEU A 495 7.28 11.64 37.07
N ALA A 496 7.30 12.94 36.77
CA ALA A 496 7.74 13.95 37.72
C ALA A 496 6.67 14.08 38.81
N SER A 497 7.03 13.80 40.06
CA SER A 497 6.10 13.92 41.18
C SER A 497 6.11 15.34 41.75
N PRO A 498 5.04 16.14 41.58
CA PRO A 498 4.85 17.34 42.41
C PRO A 498 4.61 16.91 43.86
N ALA A 499 5.26 17.60 44.81
CA ALA A 499 5.24 17.22 46.22
C ALA A 499 3.84 17.30 46.87
N ASN A 500 2.92 18.09 46.29
CA ASN A 500 1.53 18.20 46.70
C ASN A 500 0.64 18.15 45.45
N TRP A 501 -0.11 17.06 45.27
CA TRP A 501 -1.15 16.96 44.26
C TRP A 501 -2.42 17.59 44.83
N SER A 502 -2.73 18.83 44.45
CA SER A 502 -3.85 19.60 45.04
C SER A 502 -5.13 19.52 44.18
N THR A 503 -6.26 19.48 44.87
CA THR A 503 -7.60 19.32 44.26
C THR A 503 -8.07 20.61 43.58
N ALA A 504 -7.62 21.75 44.11
CA ALA A 504 -7.91 23.08 43.58
C ALA A 504 -7.25 23.29 42.21
N ASP A 505 -5.97 22.92 42.07
CA ASP A 505 -5.21 23.12 40.83
C ASP A 505 -5.77 22.28 39.67
N ALA A 506 -6.22 21.05 39.97
CA ALA A 506 -6.71 20.11 38.98
C ALA A 506 -8.13 20.42 38.48
N SER A 507 -9.04 20.77 39.38
CA SER A 507 -10.45 21.03 39.05
C SER A 507 -10.64 22.39 38.35
N THR A 508 -9.94 23.43 38.80
CA THR A 508 -10.06 24.79 38.23
C THR A 508 -9.39 24.94 36.86
N ALA A 509 -8.34 24.16 36.56
CA ALA A 509 -7.63 24.26 35.28
C ALA A 509 -8.42 23.71 34.07
N PHE A 510 -9.27 22.69 34.28
CA PHE A 510 -9.87 21.93 33.17
C PHE A 510 -11.38 21.72 33.26
N GLY A 511 -12.03 21.97 34.40
CA GLY A 511 -13.50 21.86 34.51
C GLY A 511 -14.07 20.44 34.39
N THR A 512 -13.32 19.42 34.85
CA THR A 512 -13.69 17.98 34.74
C THR A 512 -13.86 17.26 36.11
N PRO A 513 -14.57 17.82 37.11
CA PRO A 513 -14.56 17.27 38.47
C PRO A 513 -15.26 15.91 38.64
N ASP A 514 -16.42 15.67 38.00
CA ASP A 514 -17.29 14.54 38.36
C ASP A 514 -17.35 13.41 37.32
N THR A 515 -16.82 13.63 36.11
CA THR A 515 -17.00 12.69 35.00
C THR A 515 -16.10 11.46 35.07
N ILE A 516 -14.89 11.59 35.60
CA ILE A 516 -13.84 10.53 35.62
C ILE A 516 -14.22 9.33 36.51
N ASN A 517 -15.32 9.45 37.28
CA ASN A 517 -15.91 8.37 38.08
C ASN A 517 -16.29 7.11 37.28
N TYR A 518 -16.40 7.18 35.94
CA TYR A 518 -16.61 6.00 35.11
C TYR A 518 -15.45 4.98 35.23
N ILE A 519 -14.19 5.44 35.31
CA ILE A 519 -13.04 4.53 35.44
C ILE A 519 -13.09 3.81 36.79
N TRP A 520 -13.37 4.53 37.88
CA TRP A 520 -13.58 3.93 39.20
C TRP A 520 -14.74 2.91 39.19
N THR A 521 -15.77 3.20 38.39
CA THR A 521 -16.93 2.32 38.22
C THR A 521 -16.58 1.01 37.54
N ALA A 522 -15.49 0.92 36.77
CA ALA A 522 -14.98 -0.35 36.23
C ALA A 522 -14.63 -1.40 37.32
N LEU A 523 -14.28 -0.97 38.53
CA LEU A 523 -14.02 -1.87 39.66
C LEU A 523 -15.31 -2.40 40.33
N ARG A 524 -16.48 -1.97 39.86
CA ARG A 524 -17.79 -2.29 40.43
C ARG A 524 -18.58 -3.18 39.47
N SER A 525 -18.64 -4.48 39.73
CA SER A 525 -19.52 -5.38 38.98
C SER A 525 -20.99 -5.06 39.25
N GLN A 526 -21.90 -5.43 38.33
CA GLN A 526 -23.35 -5.26 38.53
C GLN A 526 -23.89 -6.02 39.76
N ARG A 527 -23.13 -7.01 40.25
CA ARG A 527 -23.42 -7.80 41.46
C ARG A 527 -22.51 -7.35 42.61
N TYR A 528 -22.65 -6.11 43.05
CA TYR A 528 -21.99 -5.60 44.25
C TYR A 528 -22.19 -6.58 45.42
N ASN A 529 -21.12 -6.82 46.18
CA ASN A 529 -21.07 -7.71 47.35
C ASN A 529 -21.14 -9.22 47.03
N VAL A 530 -21.03 -9.62 45.75
CA VAL A 530 -20.83 -11.03 45.37
C VAL A 530 -19.33 -11.38 45.34
N SER A 531 -18.99 -12.56 45.84
CA SER A 531 -17.63 -13.10 45.84
C SER A 531 -17.11 -13.34 44.41
N LEU A 532 -15.80 -13.23 44.22
CA LEU A 532 -15.12 -13.44 42.94
C LEU A 532 -14.27 -14.72 43.00
N SER A 533 -14.50 -15.72 42.15
CA SER A 533 -13.59 -16.87 42.07
C SER A 533 -12.34 -16.50 41.28
N LEU A 534 -11.17 -16.62 41.91
CA LEU A 534 -9.85 -16.44 41.29
C LEU A 534 -9.18 -17.80 41.03
N SER A 535 -10.01 -18.80 40.69
CA SER A 535 -9.65 -20.15 40.28
C SER A 535 -10.05 -20.37 38.81
N GLN A 536 -9.27 -21.04 37.98
CA GLN A 536 -9.72 -21.34 36.61
C GLN A 536 -10.62 -22.57 36.64
N ARG A 537 -11.85 -22.43 36.14
CA ARG A 537 -12.88 -23.46 36.07
C ARG A 537 -13.23 -23.76 34.61
N GLU A 538 -13.45 -25.04 34.27
CA GLU A 538 -13.70 -25.46 32.89
C GLU A 538 -15.19 -25.41 32.47
N ASN A 539 -16.13 -25.34 33.43
CA ASN A 539 -17.58 -25.44 33.19
C ASN A 539 -18.38 -24.18 33.58
N GLY A 540 -19.36 -23.83 32.75
CA GLY A 540 -20.32 -22.73 32.96
C GLY A 540 -21.60 -23.18 33.64
N ASP A 541 -21.53 -23.44 34.95
CA ASP A 541 -22.70 -23.59 35.81
C ASP A 541 -23.19 -22.19 36.28
N ASP A 542 -24.47 -22.02 36.60
CA ASP A 542 -25.00 -20.80 37.24
C ASP A 542 -24.49 -20.69 38.69
N LEU A 543 -23.36 -20.01 38.87
CA LEU A 543 -22.70 -19.87 40.17
C LEU A 543 -23.23 -18.65 40.97
N PRO A 544 -23.27 -18.75 42.31
CA PRO A 544 -23.57 -17.65 43.23
C PRO A 544 -22.38 -16.69 43.40
N LEU A 545 -21.31 -16.85 42.61
CA LEU A 545 -20.12 -16.00 42.57
C LEU A 545 -19.85 -15.51 41.14
N LEU A 546 -19.09 -14.42 40.99
CA LEU A 546 -18.65 -13.95 39.67
C LEU A 546 -17.30 -14.59 39.33
N VAL A 547 -17.14 -15.08 38.11
CA VAL A 547 -15.87 -15.65 37.61
C VAL A 547 -15.24 -14.65 36.65
N PRO A 548 -14.14 -13.95 37.01
CA PRO A 548 -13.45 -13.07 36.09
C PRO A 548 -12.88 -13.82 34.89
N HIS A 549 -12.62 -13.11 33.79
CA HIS A 549 -12.01 -13.72 32.62
C HIS A 549 -10.66 -14.36 32.98
N ARG A 550 -10.40 -15.56 32.46
CA ARG A 550 -9.17 -16.36 32.71
C ARG A 550 -7.84 -15.61 32.47
N ALA A 551 -7.85 -14.49 31.76
CA ALA A 551 -6.68 -13.60 31.63
C ALA A 551 -6.34 -12.86 32.93
N HIS A 552 -7.34 -12.37 33.67
CA HIS A 552 -7.16 -11.72 34.97
C HIS A 552 -6.72 -12.75 36.02
N ILE A 553 -7.41 -13.90 36.05
CA ILE A 553 -7.07 -15.02 36.94
C ILE A 553 -5.64 -15.50 36.71
N GLY A 554 -5.26 -15.73 35.43
CA GLY A 554 -3.92 -16.17 35.07
C GLY A 554 -2.82 -15.19 35.50
N LEU A 555 -2.99 -13.88 35.23
CA LEU A 555 -2.05 -12.85 35.66
C LEU A 555 -1.93 -12.81 37.20
N PHE A 556 -3.05 -12.86 37.91
CA PHE A 556 -3.11 -12.79 39.37
C PHE A 556 -2.39 -13.99 40.04
N GLN A 557 -2.73 -15.21 39.63
CA GLN A 557 -2.09 -16.44 40.11
C GLN A 557 -0.59 -16.49 39.77
N GLU A 558 -0.20 -16.07 38.55
CA GLU A 558 1.21 -16.08 38.12
C GLU A 558 2.05 -15.05 38.89
N ILE A 559 1.47 -13.92 39.32
CA ILE A 559 2.14 -12.97 40.23
C ILE A 559 2.40 -13.65 41.58
N LEU A 560 1.36 -14.21 42.22
CA LEU A 560 1.49 -14.85 43.54
C LEU A 560 2.55 -15.96 43.55
N ALA A 561 2.53 -16.82 42.54
CA ALA A 561 3.47 -17.94 42.39
C ALA A 561 4.95 -17.53 42.24
N HIS A 562 5.24 -16.26 41.97
CA HIS A 562 6.60 -15.74 41.73
C HIS A 562 6.93 -14.48 42.55
N THR A 563 6.13 -14.17 43.57
CA THR A 563 6.33 -13.04 44.50
C THR A 563 6.14 -13.48 45.94
N ASP A 564 6.44 -14.74 46.24
CA ASP A 564 6.27 -15.37 47.56
C ASP A 564 4.86 -15.20 48.14
N SER A 565 3.84 -15.38 47.29
CA SER A 565 2.41 -15.20 47.60
C SER A 565 2.01 -13.78 48.06
N ASN A 566 2.66 -12.75 47.51
CA ASN A 566 2.33 -11.35 47.81
C ASN A 566 1.01 -10.89 47.16
N ALA A 567 -0.05 -10.88 47.97
CA ALA A 567 -1.38 -10.42 47.57
C ALA A 567 -1.43 -8.94 47.16
N ALA A 568 -0.59 -8.06 47.75
CA ALA A 568 -0.64 -6.63 47.47
C ALA A 568 -0.20 -6.31 46.02
N LEU A 569 0.86 -6.97 45.55
CA LEU A 569 1.33 -6.83 44.16
C LEU A 569 0.34 -7.42 43.15
N ALA A 570 -0.32 -8.54 43.49
CA ALA A 570 -1.32 -9.19 42.63
C ALA A 570 -2.60 -8.33 42.52
N MET A 571 -3.07 -7.76 43.64
CA MET A 571 -4.22 -6.86 43.70
C MET A 571 -3.94 -5.52 43.00
N GLN A 572 -2.74 -4.95 43.18
CA GLN A 572 -2.31 -3.75 42.46
C GLN A 572 -2.34 -3.96 40.94
N ALA A 573 -1.82 -5.09 40.46
CA ALA A 573 -1.86 -5.44 39.04
C ALA A 573 -3.28 -5.61 38.51
N LEU A 574 -4.14 -6.31 39.26
CA LEU A 574 -5.54 -6.58 38.89
C LEU A 574 -6.34 -5.27 38.74
N PHE A 575 -6.35 -4.43 39.78
CA PHE A 575 -7.08 -3.16 39.75
C PHE A 575 -6.53 -2.21 38.69
N PHE A 576 -5.20 -2.07 38.58
CA PHE A 576 -4.61 -1.22 37.54
C PHE A 576 -4.99 -1.67 36.13
N THR A 577 -5.07 -2.98 35.87
CA THR A 577 -5.47 -3.53 34.56
C THR A 577 -6.93 -3.21 34.24
N LEU A 578 -7.85 -3.38 35.20
CA LEU A 578 -9.28 -3.07 35.02
C LEU A 578 -9.51 -1.58 34.75
N LEU A 579 -8.82 -0.71 35.49
CA LEU A 579 -8.87 0.75 35.30
C LEU A 579 -8.26 1.16 33.95
N GLN A 580 -7.17 0.51 33.52
CA GLN A 580 -6.56 0.75 32.22
C GLN A 580 -7.48 0.32 31.06
N MET A 581 -8.18 -0.81 31.20
CA MET A 581 -9.18 -1.26 30.23
C MET A 581 -10.29 -0.22 30.07
N SER A 582 -10.89 0.23 31.17
CA SER A 582 -11.94 1.26 31.13
C SER A 582 -11.44 2.61 30.61
N TYR A 583 -10.26 3.07 31.01
CA TYR A 583 -9.67 4.29 30.44
C TYR A 583 -9.53 4.19 28.91
N SER A 584 -9.02 3.06 28.41
CA SER A 584 -8.82 2.82 26.97
C SER A 584 -10.13 2.77 26.18
N ASP A 585 -11.20 2.24 26.79
CA ASP A 585 -12.53 2.08 26.19
C ASP A 585 -13.13 3.47 25.88
N TYR A 586 -13.20 4.32 26.90
CA TYR A 586 -13.78 5.67 26.82
C TYR A 586 -12.85 6.72 26.18
N THR A 587 -11.59 6.40 25.84
CA THR A 587 -10.65 7.38 25.25
C THR A 587 -11.16 7.96 23.92
N ALA A 588 -11.98 7.21 23.18
CA ALA A 588 -12.58 7.68 21.92
C ALA A 588 -13.75 8.66 22.13
N GLU A 589 -14.35 8.71 23.31
CA GLU A 589 -15.54 9.51 23.63
C GLU A 589 -15.21 10.85 24.32
N PHE A 590 -13.95 11.06 24.74
CA PHE A 590 -13.50 12.28 25.41
C PHE A 590 -13.76 13.56 24.59
N ASP A 591 -14.59 14.45 25.14
CA ASP A 591 -14.93 15.75 24.52
C ASP A 591 -14.10 16.93 25.07
N VAL A 592 -13.33 16.73 26.15
CA VAL A 592 -12.40 17.74 26.69
C VAL A 592 -10.99 17.50 26.14
N SER A 593 -10.45 18.52 25.50
CA SER A 593 -9.08 18.54 24.99
C SER A 593 -8.31 19.80 25.41
N ALA A 594 -6.99 19.66 25.57
CA ALA A 594 -6.09 20.77 25.87
C ALA A 594 -4.72 20.57 25.22
N LYS A 595 -3.88 21.62 25.27
CA LYS A 595 -2.55 21.63 24.66
C LYS A 595 -1.54 20.85 25.51
N ALA A 596 -0.78 19.98 24.85
CA ALA A 596 0.36 19.26 25.39
C ALA A 596 1.58 19.45 24.48
N SER A 597 2.77 19.23 25.04
CA SER A 597 4.05 19.15 24.32
C SER A 597 4.57 17.73 24.39
N ALA A 598 4.97 17.16 23.25
CA ALA A 598 5.50 15.80 23.17
C ALA A 598 6.74 15.71 22.27
N ASN A 599 7.71 14.89 22.68
CA ASN A 599 8.84 14.46 21.85
C ASN A 599 8.74 12.96 21.59
N PHE A 600 8.86 12.57 20.34
CA PHE A 600 8.86 11.17 19.89
C PHE A 600 10.20 10.81 19.26
N SER A 601 10.60 9.55 19.38
CA SER A 601 11.61 8.95 18.53
C SER A 601 11.06 8.71 17.13
N GLN A 602 11.93 8.77 16.12
CA GLN A 602 11.61 8.41 14.74
C GLN A 602 12.77 7.60 14.14
N ASP A 603 12.44 6.52 13.44
CA ASP A 603 13.39 5.77 12.63
C ASP A 603 13.73 6.58 11.37
N VAL A 604 15.02 6.90 11.17
CA VAL A 604 15.55 7.66 10.04
C VAL A 604 16.70 6.89 9.40
N VAL A 605 16.73 6.84 8.07
CA VAL A 605 17.76 6.13 7.31
C VAL A 605 18.90 7.09 6.96
N ILE A 606 20.03 6.96 7.65
CA ILE A 606 21.21 7.84 7.57
C ILE A 606 22.51 7.04 7.39
N PRO A 607 23.60 7.61 6.84
CA PRO A 607 24.87 6.91 6.79
C PRO A 607 25.48 6.83 8.20
N VAL A 608 25.89 5.62 8.59
CA VAL A 608 26.50 5.30 9.89
C VAL A 608 27.98 4.93 9.78
N GLN A 609 28.49 4.81 8.56
CA GLN A 609 29.89 4.47 8.26
C GLN A 609 30.40 5.24 7.03
N TRP A 610 31.71 5.20 6.79
CA TRP A 610 32.40 6.00 5.76
C TRP A 610 32.85 5.19 4.52
N ARG A 611 32.54 3.89 4.44
CA ARG A 611 33.16 2.96 3.48
C ARG A 611 32.79 3.28 2.03
N GLY A 612 31.49 3.39 1.75
CA GLY A 612 30.93 3.76 0.46
C GLY A 612 31.40 5.14 -0.01
N PHE A 613 31.41 6.13 0.88
CA PHE A 613 31.91 7.47 0.57
C PHE A 613 33.41 7.51 0.20
N ILE A 614 34.26 6.77 0.91
CA ILE A 614 35.69 6.65 0.59
C ILE A 614 35.87 5.99 -0.79
N ILE A 615 35.13 4.92 -1.10
CA ILE A 615 35.18 4.26 -2.41
C ILE A 615 34.71 5.21 -3.53
N PHE A 616 33.64 5.98 -3.29
CA PHE A 616 33.16 7.01 -4.23
C PHE A 616 34.26 8.06 -4.53
N CYS A 617 34.93 8.58 -3.49
CA CYS A 617 36.01 9.55 -3.65
C CYS A 617 37.21 8.97 -4.42
N ALA A 618 37.57 7.71 -4.19
CA ALA A 618 38.62 7.02 -4.93
C ALA A 618 38.28 6.88 -6.43
N ILE A 619 37.03 6.48 -6.76
CA ILE A 619 36.57 6.38 -8.15
C ILE A 619 36.61 7.75 -8.85
N ALA A 620 36.16 8.81 -8.18
CA ALA A 620 36.19 10.18 -8.71
C ALA A 620 37.63 10.67 -8.96
N GLY A 621 38.56 10.42 -8.02
CA GLY A 621 39.97 10.75 -8.16
C GLY A 621 40.66 10.01 -9.32
N ILE A 622 40.41 8.71 -9.45
CA ILE A 622 40.92 7.88 -10.56
C ILE A 622 40.38 8.40 -11.91
N HIS A 623 39.10 8.75 -11.99
CA HIS A 623 38.49 9.30 -13.20
C HIS A 623 39.17 10.61 -13.64
N ILE A 624 39.34 11.57 -12.72
CA ILE A 624 40.00 12.86 -13.01
C ILE A 624 41.45 12.64 -13.46
N ALA A 625 42.21 11.80 -12.75
CA ALA A 625 43.60 11.49 -13.10
C ALA A 625 43.72 10.86 -14.50
N LEU A 626 42.82 9.94 -14.84
CA LEU A 626 42.80 9.25 -16.13
C LEU A 626 42.42 10.19 -17.28
N VAL A 627 41.36 10.98 -17.14
CA VAL A 627 40.95 11.97 -18.16
C VAL A 627 42.05 13.01 -18.38
N THR A 628 42.72 13.45 -17.30
CA THR A 628 43.89 14.35 -17.39
C THR A 628 45.04 13.69 -18.16
N THR A 629 45.36 12.43 -17.85
CA THR A 629 46.44 11.68 -18.52
C THR A 629 46.18 11.49 -20.01
N ILE A 630 44.93 11.17 -20.39
CA ILE A 630 44.51 11.05 -21.80
C ILE A 630 44.63 12.41 -22.51
N THR A 631 44.15 13.48 -21.88
CA THR A 631 44.20 14.85 -22.45
C THR A 631 45.64 15.32 -22.68
N VAL A 632 46.54 15.09 -21.72
CA VAL A 632 47.98 15.41 -21.86
C VAL A 632 48.61 14.56 -22.98
N THR A 633 48.32 13.26 -23.02
CA THR A 633 48.84 12.34 -24.06
C THR A 633 48.40 12.77 -25.47
N PHE A 634 47.13 13.14 -25.63
CA PHE A 634 46.57 13.65 -26.88
C PHE A 634 47.34 14.88 -27.38
N PHE A 635 47.57 15.88 -26.53
CA PHE A 635 48.32 17.09 -26.91
C PHE A 635 49.81 16.86 -27.21
N LEU A 636 50.42 15.82 -26.64
CA LEU A 636 51.82 15.46 -26.88
C LEU A 636 52.02 14.66 -28.16
N ARG A 637 51.06 13.79 -28.53
CA ARG A 637 51.20 12.84 -29.64
C ARG A 637 50.47 13.20 -30.92
N THR A 638 49.40 14.01 -30.87
CA THR A 638 48.69 14.45 -32.10
C THR A 638 49.21 15.80 -32.63
N ARG A 639 49.08 16.04 -33.94
CA ARG A 639 49.46 17.28 -34.63
C ARG A 639 48.48 17.77 -35.70
N VAL A 640 47.78 16.86 -36.41
CA VAL A 640 46.96 17.17 -37.60
C VAL A 640 45.46 17.02 -37.33
N THR A 641 45.10 16.28 -36.28
CA THR A 641 43.73 15.94 -35.92
C THR A 641 43.00 17.08 -35.23
N ALA A 642 41.76 17.37 -35.66
CA ALA A 642 40.87 18.32 -35.02
C ALA A 642 39.49 17.70 -34.71
N LEU A 643 39.22 17.51 -33.41
CA LEU A 643 38.05 16.81 -32.88
C LEU A 643 36.73 17.41 -33.37
N GLY A 644 35.85 16.55 -33.89
CA GLY A 644 34.50 16.92 -34.32
C GLY A 644 34.36 17.56 -35.72
N ASN A 645 35.40 17.57 -36.57
CA ASN A 645 35.27 17.98 -37.98
C ASN A 645 34.86 16.79 -38.85
N ALA A 646 33.62 16.79 -39.35
CA ALA A 646 33.07 15.68 -40.14
C ALA A 646 33.75 15.54 -41.52
N TRP A 647 34.14 16.65 -42.15
CA TRP A 647 34.78 16.64 -43.47
C TRP A 647 36.20 16.08 -43.45
N GLN A 648 36.92 16.24 -42.33
CA GLN A 648 38.23 15.63 -42.13
C GLN A 648 38.13 14.10 -42.14
N ALA A 649 37.12 13.52 -41.48
CA ALA A 649 36.88 12.07 -41.49
C ALA A 649 36.36 11.56 -42.84
N VAL A 650 35.45 12.29 -43.51
CA VAL A 650 34.99 11.92 -44.87
C VAL A 650 36.16 11.92 -45.87
N GLY A 651 37.04 12.92 -45.81
CA GLY A 651 38.24 12.98 -46.65
C GLY A 651 39.20 11.80 -46.43
N GLN A 652 39.47 11.45 -45.17
CA GLN A 652 40.31 10.29 -44.80
C GLN A 652 39.74 8.94 -45.28
N VAL A 653 38.42 8.81 -45.38
CA VAL A 653 37.76 7.58 -45.86
C VAL A 653 37.69 7.54 -47.40
N ALA A 654 37.50 8.67 -48.05
CA ALA A 654 37.27 8.77 -49.50
C ALA A 654 38.55 8.93 -50.34
N GLU A 655 39.72 9.08 -49.73
CA GLU A 655 41.03 8.98 -50.41
C GLU A 655 41.19 7.62 -51.14
N VAL A 656 40.43 6.60 -50.72
CA VAL A 656 40.36 5.25 -51.33
C VAL A 656 39.57 5.23 -52.66
N THR A 657 38.76 6.25 -52.98
CA THR A 657 37.79 6.20 -54.10
C THR A 657 37.90 7.32 -55.16
N GLY A 658 38.92 8.18 -55.09
CA GLY A 658 39.38 8.97 -56.25
C GLY A 658 38.45 10.11 -56.72
N GLY A 659 38.28 11.16 -55.91
CA GLY A 659 37.59 12.40 -56.31
C GLY A 659 38.32 13.67 -55.85
N GLU A 660 38.63 14.58 -56.78
CA GLU A 660 39.55 15.72 -56.52
C GLU A 660 39.01 16.75 -55.51
N THR A 661 37.70 16.99 -55.47
CA THR A 661 37.06 17.83 -54.46
C THR A 661 37.06 17.21 -53.07
N VAL A 662 37.02 15.88 -52.96
CA VAL A 662 37.03 15.17 -51.68
C VAL A 662 38.44 15.04 -51.13
N TYR A 663 39.45 14.91 -52.01
CA TYR A 663 40.87 14.92 -51.65
C TYR A 663 41.29 16.18 -50.88
N ARG A 664 40.72 17.36 -51.20
CA ARG A 664 40.98 18.61 -50.46
C ARG A 664 40.36 18.65 -49.06
N ALA A 665 39.33 17.85 -48.78
CA ALA A 665 38.60 17.88 -47.51
C ALA A 665 39.40 17.26 -46.34
N ALA A 666 40.30 16.31 -46.61
CA ALA A 666 41.08 15.59 -45.59
C ALA A 666 42.02 16.49 -44.75
N GLY A 667 42.34 17.69 -45.23
CA GLY A 667 43.21 18.67 -44.57
C GLY A 667 42.54 19.98 -44.16
N MET A 668 41.20 20.06 -44.19
CA MET A 668 40.45 21.29 -43.89
C MET A 668 39.46 21.09 -42.74
N THR A 669 39.26 22.12 -41.92
CA THR A 669 38.17 22.14 -40.93
C THR A 669 36.81 22.35 -41.60
N ASP A 670 35.73 21.93 -40.95
CA ASP A 670 34.36 22.04 -41.50
C ASP A 670 33.99 23.50 -41.84
N LYS A 671 34.52 24.47 -41.09
CA LYS A 671 34.35 25.91 -41.37
C LYS A 671 35.07 26.35 -42.65
N GLN A 672 36.25 25.81 -42.93
CA GLN A 672 37.02 26.09 -44.14
C GLN A 672 36.38 25.42 -45.37
N MET A 673 35.93 24.16 -45.23
CA MET A 673 35.22 23.45 -46.29
C MET A 673 33.91 24.15 -46.65
N LYS A 674 33.14 24.62 -45.66
CA LYS A 674 31.93 25.42 -45.89
C LYS A 674 32.22 26.72 -46.65
N ALA A 675 33.31 27.42 -46.32
CA ALA A 675 33.71 28.63 -47.04
C ALA A 675 34.14 28.35 -48.49
N TYR A 676 34.83 27.23 -48.72
CA TYR A 676 35.25 26.78 -50.06
C TYR A 676 34.07 26.43 -50.97
N LEU A 677 33.08 25.69 -50.45
CA LEU A 677 31.87 25.34 -51.20
C LEU A 677 31.10 26.59 -51.66
N PHE A 678 30.94 27.59 -50.78
CA PHE A 678 30.33 28.88 -51.14
C PHE A 678 31.12 29.71 -52.17
N THR A 679 32.42 29.45 -52.36
CA THR A 679 33.17 30.10 -53.46
C THR A 679 32.97 29.39 -54.79
N VAL A 680 32.86 28.06 -54.81
CA VAL A 680 32.65 27.28 -56.05
C VAL A 680 31.23 27.44 -56.60
N GLU A 681 30.21 27.40 -55.73
CA GLU A 681 28.79 27.58 -56.08
C GLU A 681 28.49 28.98 -56.69
N ARG A 682 29.42 29.93 -56.51
CA ARG A 682 29.36 31.29 -57.05
C ARG A 682 30.00 31.44 -58.43
N GLU A 683 30.84 30.47 -58.87
CA GLU A 683 31.46 30.46 -60.20
C GLU A 683 30.60 29.72 -61.23
N GLU A 684 29.81 28.71 -60.84
CA GLU A 684 28.93 27.95 -61.77
C GLU A 684 27.66 28.69 -62.24
N ASN A 685 27.30 29.83 -61.63
CA ASN A 685 25.99 30.50 -61.83
C ASN A 685 26.00 31.76 -62.73
N SER A 686 26.83 31.80 -63.78
CA SER A 686 26.81 32.88 -64.79
C SER A 686 26.23 32.43 -66.15
N PRO A 687 25.24 33.12 -66.76
CA PRO A 687 24.52 32.61 -67.93
C PRO A 687 24.92 33.25 -69.29
N ALA A 688 25.12 32.41 -70.32
CA ALA A 688 24.96 32.68 -71.77
C ALA A 688 25.26 31.39 -72.59
N VAL A 689 24.74 31.10 -73.81
CA VAL A 689 23.60 31.57 -74.66
C VAL A 689 23.45 30.50 -75.79
N GLU A 690 22.21 30.06 -76.11
CA GLU A 690 21.68 29.48 -77.39
C GLU A 690 22.45 28.34 -78.17
N ALA A 691 21.86 27.44 -78.99
CA ALA A 691 20.50 27.27 -79.55
C ALA A 691 20.19 25.78 -79.92
N GLN A 692 18.89 25.46 -80.13
CA GLN A 692 18.30 24.38 -81.00
C GLN A 692 18.89 22.94 -80.88
N GLY A 693 18.23 21.90 -80.32
CA GLY A 693 16.95 21.23 -80.70
C GLY A 693 17.14 19.69 -80.56
N SER A 694 16.19 18.76 -80.76
CA SER A 694 14.73 18.77 -80.98
C SER A 694 14.12 17.35 -80.76
N ASP A 695 12.78 17.26 -80.68
CA ASP A 695 11.87 16.08 -80.80
C ASP A 695 11.84 14.87 -79.82
N GLU A 696 10.58 14.61 -79.39
CA GLU A 696 9.84 13.38 -79.03
C GLU A 696 10.38 12.26 -78.09
N GLY A 697 9.51 11.85 -77.15
CA GLY A 697 9.48 10.47 -76.59
C GLY A 697 9.28 10.33 -75.07
N PRO A 698 8.13 9.83 -74.56
CA PRO A 698 7.92 9.48 -73.15
C PRO A 698 7.99 7.94 -72.91
N PRO A 699 7.57 7.39 -71.74
CA PRO A 699 8.38 7.17 -70.53
C PRO A 699 8.60 5.66 -70.20
N SER A 700 9.52 5.31 -69.28
CA SER A 700 9.46 3.98 -68.60
C SER A 700 10.13 3.93 -67.20
N LYS A 701 9.87 2.85 -66.45
CA LYS A 701 10.10 2.67 -65.00
C LYS A 701 11.15 1.58 -64.68
N ARG A 702 11.56 1.52 -63.39
CA ARG A 702 12.26 0.42 -62.66
C ARG A 702 13.78 0.30 -62.96
N GLN A 703 14.63 -0.27 -62.08
CA GLN A 703 14.37 -1.12 -60.89
C GLN A 703 15.36 -0.91 -59.71
N ARG A 704 14.99 -1.40 -58.52
CA ARG A 704 15.79 -1.43 -57.28
C ARG A 704 17.02 -2.36 -57.36
N GLY A 705 18.04 -2.08 -56.55
CA GLY A 705 19.10 -3.02 -56.16
C GLY A 705 19.57 -2.83 -54.70
N PHE A 706 19.24 -3.80 -53.84
CA PHE A 706 19.85 -4.23 -52.57
C PHE A 706 20.74 -3.29 -51.71
N ILE A 707 20.48 -3.28 -50.39
CA ILE A 707 21.37 -3.86 -49.35
C ILE A 707 20.58 -4.12 -48.05
N ALA A 708 20.93 -5.19 -47.33
CA ALA A 708 20.22 -5.67 -46.15
C ALA A 708 20.65 -4.97 -44.83
N ARG A 709 19.76 -4.97 -43.82
CA ARG A 709 20.07 -4.49 -42.46
C ARG A 709 19.71 -5.56 -41.42
N GLN A 710 20.71 -6.25 -40.87
CA GLN A 710 20.54 -7.17 -39.74
C GLN A 710 20.23 -6.37 -38.46
N LYS A 711 19.01 -6.52 -37.89
CA LYS A 711 18.71 -6.15 -36.49
C LYS A 711 19.25 -7.28 -35.60
N LYS A 712 20.23 -7.01 -34.74
CA LYS A 712 20.83 -7.98 -33.81
C LYS A 712 20.13 -7.89 -32.45
N THR A 713 19.21 -8.80 -32.16
CA THR A 713 18.60 -8.95 -30.83
C THR A 713 19.57 -9.63 -29.89
N ARG A 714 19.72 -9.08 -28.68
CA ARG A 714 20.47 -9.70 -27.57
C ARG A 714 19.44 -10.24 -26.57
N CYS A 715 19.57 -11.52 -26.22
CA CYS A 715 18.94 -12.07 -25.03
C CYS A 715 19.92 -11.89 -23.87
N ASP A 716 19.41 -11.55 -22.69
CA ASP A 716 20.14 -11.71 -21.43
C ASP A 716 19.42 -12.82 -20.64
N GLU A 717 20.18 -13.82 -20.22
CA GLU A 717 19.76 -14.85 -19.24
C GLU A 717 20.21 -14.41 -17.84
N ASP A 718 19.46 -14.76 -16.80
CA ASP A 718 20.01 -15.31 -15.55
C ASP A 718 18.89 -15.73 -14.56
N PHE A 719 19.20 -16.75 -13.74
CA PHE A 719 18.42 -17.38 -12.64
C PHE A 719 17.50 -18.57 -12.98
N PRO A 720 17.36 -19.56 -12.05
CA PRO A 720 17.54 -20.97 -12.42
C PRO A 720 16.26 -21.81 -12.42
N CYS A 721 16.32 -22.94 -13.12
CA CYS A 721 15.25 -23.93 -13.20
C CYS A 721 15.01 -24.64 -11.85
N GLY A 722 13.84 -24.41 -11.25
CA GLY A 722 13.19 -25.29 -10.29
C GLY A 722 11.88 -25.84 -10.89
N LEU A 723 11.51 -27.10 -10.59
CA LEU A 723 10.35 -27.72 -11.21
C LEU A 723 9.05 -27.01 -10.83
N SER A 724 8.30 -26.52 -11.83
CA SER A 724 6.86 -26.27 -11.70
C SER A 724 6.10 -26.75 -12.94
N THR A 725 4.80 -26.93 -12.76
CA THR A 725 3.95 -27.73 -13.65
C THR A 725 3.58 -27.03 -14.96
N ARG A 726 3.18 -27.83 -15.96
CA ARG A 726 2.84 -27.48 -17.35
C ARG A 726 1.83 -26.34 -17.56
N ASN A 727 1.24 -25.79 -16.50
CA ASN A 727 0.22 -24.75 -16.54
C ASN A 727 0.78 -23.31 -16.45
N GLU A 728 1.99 -23.10 -15.94
CA GLU A 728 2.59 -21.75 -15.80
C GLU A 728 2.98 -21.11 -17.16
N ALA A 729 3.26 -21.94 -18.16
CA ALA A 729 3.57 -21.50 -19.53
C ALA A 729 2.46 -20.63 -20.14
N SER A 730 1.20 -20.87 -19.76
CA SER A 730 0.02 -20.13 -20.22
C SER A 730 0.01 -18.70 -19.68
N LEU A 731 0.24 -18.53 -18.38
CA LEU A 731 0.28 -17.21 -17.72
C LEU A 731 1.43 -16.35 -18.25
N GLY A 732 2.62 -16.94 -18.34
CA GLY A 732 3.79 -16.28 -18.93
C GLY A 732 3.58 -15.88 -20.39
N MET A 733 2.84 -16.67 -21.17
CA MET A 733 2.52 -16.35 -22.55
C MET A 733 1.48 -15.22 -22.67
N ILE A 734 0.43 -15.18 -21.83
CA ILE A 734 -0.56 -14.08 -21.80
C ILE A 734 0.11 -12.77 -21.37
N VAL A 735 0.94 -12.79 -20.33
CA VAL A 735 1.72 -11.62 -19.89
C VAL A 735 2.70 -11.17 -20.99
N ASN A 736 3.31 -12.10 -21.74
CA ASN A 736 4.14 -11.75 -22.88
C ASN A 736 3.36 -11.27 -24.11
N ILE A 737 2.08 -11.62 -24.26
CA ILE A 737 1.19 -11.01 -25.28
C ILE A 737 0.89 -9.56 -24.89
N LEU A 738 0.55 -9.31 -23.63
CA LEU A 738 0.32 -7.96 -23.07
C LEU A 738 1.56 -7.07 -23.26
N ARG A 739 2.74 -7.51 -22.82
CA ARG A 739 4.02 -6.80 -23.06
C ARG A 739 4.39 -6.62 -24.53
N ARG A 740 3.96 -7.54 -25.42
CA ARG A 740 4.23 -7.46 -26.87
C ARG A 740 3.22 -6.58 -27.61
N ILE A 741 2.08 -6.26 -26.99
CA ILE A 741 1.17 -5.20 -27.42
C ILE A 741 1.79 -3.84 -27.09
N GLU A 742 2.40 -3.68 -25.91
CA GLU A 742 3.19 -2.47 -25.54
C GLU A 742 4.44 -2.30 -26.42
N GLY A 743 5.29 -3.32 -26.52
CA GLY A 743 6.57 -3.25 -27.25
C GLY A 743 6.49 -3.09 -28.77
N LYS A 744 5.29 -2.97 -29.35
CA LYS A 744 5.06 -2.69 -30.78
C LYS A 744 4.53 -1.27 -31.06
N ILE A 745 4.43 -0.42 -30.04
CA ILE A 745 3.86 0.93 -30.16
C ILE A 745 4.71 1.89 -31.01
N ASP A 746 6.03 1.68 -31.13
CA ASP A 746 6.93 2.56 -31.90
C ASP A 746 7.11 2.22 -33.40
N ASP A 747 7.16 0.94 -33.76
CA ASP A 747 7.58 0.48 -35.12
C ASP A 747 6.43 0.53 -36.18
N SER A 748 5.35 1.28 -35.93
CA SER A 748 4.15 1.37 -36.81
C SER A 748 3.95 2.73 -37.52
N LYS A 749 5.04 3.44 -37.85
CA LYS A 749 5.01 4.56 -38.81
C LYS A 749 5.45 4.06 -40.18
N LEU A 750 4.48 3.78 -41.05
CA LEU A 750 4.76 3.38 -42.43
C LEU A 750 5.20 4.60 -43.27
N ASP A 751 6.16 4.41 -44.16
CA ASP A 751 6.83 5.48 -44.91
C ASP A 751 5.88 6.33 -45.77
N SER A 752 5.91 7.65 -45.58
CA SER A 752 5.54 8.63 -46.61
C SER A 752 6.39 9.89 -46.47
N ASN A 753 7.00 10.32 -47.58
CA ASN A 753 7.91 11.47 -47.60
C ASN A 753 7.16 12.79 -47.40
N PRO A 754 7.58 13.69 -46.49
CA PRO A 754 7.06 15.03 -46.43
C PRO A 754 7.82 15.95 -47.40
N THR A 755 7.14 16.48 -48.42
CA THR A 755 7.57 17.72 -49.08
C THR A 755 7.31 18.91 -48.14
N GLU A 756 8.11 19.96 -48.31
CA GLU A 756 8.12 21.12 -47.40
C GLU A 756 6.80 21.91 -47.47
N ASN A 757 6.07 21.97 -46.35
CA ASN A 757 5.46 23.18 -45.77
C ASN A 757 4.49 22.84 -44.62
N HIS A 758 4.97 22.82 -43.37
CA HIS A 758 4.19 23.16 -42.16
C HIS A 758 5.10 23.26 -40.92
N ARG A 759 5.78 24.41 -40.75
CA ARG A 759 6.51 24.75 -39.51
C ARG A 759 5.59 25.39 -38.46
N SER A 760 4.53 24.68 -38.06
CA SER A 760 3.65 25.09 -36.96
C SER A 760 2.68 23.97 -36.58
N ILE A 761 3.17 22.98 -35.81
CA ILE A 761 2.49 22.06 -34.85
C ILE A 761 3.54 20.99 -34.48
N ALA A 762 4.57 21.40 -33.75
CA ALA A 762 5.68 20.52 -33.32
C ALA A 762 6.18 20.86 -31.90
N ALA A 763 5.26 21.32 -31.05
CA ALA A 763 5.55 21.75 -29.67
C ALA A 763 4.75 21.01 -28.59
N ALA A 764 3.77 20.16 -28.96
CA ALA A 764 2.83 19.54 -28.02
C ALA A 764 3.19 18.10 -27.58
N LEU A 765 4.17 17.45 -28.20
CA LEU A 765 4.55 16.07 -27.87
C LEU A 765 6.07 15.92 -27.68
N ARG A 766 6.51 16.05 -26.42
CA ARG A 766 7.72 15.44 -25.89
C ARG A 766 7.40 14.84 -24.51
N PRO A 767 7.87 13.62 -24.19
CA PRO A 767 7.63 13.01 -22.88
C PRO A 767 8.43 13.73 -21.78
N PHE A 768 7.78 14.00 -20.65
CA PHE A 768 8.42 14.49 -19.44
C PHE A 768 8.86 13.32 -18.54
N ASN A 769 10.13 13.32 -18.15
CA ASN A 769 10.68 12.36 -17.19
C ASN A 769 10.50 12.91 -15.75
N PRO A 770 9.97 12.13 -14.78
CA PRO A 770 9.73 12.65 -13.42
C PRO A 770 10.99 12.61 -12.54
N ARG A 771 11.30 13.76 -11.91
CA ARG A 771 12.01 13.85 -10.62
C ARG A 771 11.31 14.86 -9.71
N SER A 772 11.23 14.52 -8.43
CA SER A 772 10.49 15.20 -7.34
C SER A 772 11.45 16.08 -6.47
N PRO A 773 11.02 16.87 -5.47
CA PRO A 773 10.06 18.00 -5.50
C PRO A 773 10.55 19.31 -4.77
N ALA A 774 9.76 20.39 -4.86
CA ALA A 774 9.74 21.63 -4.01
C ALA A 774 10.91 22.65 -4.18
N ASN A 775 10.76 23.99 -4.03
CA ASN A 775 9.92 24.79 -3.13
C ASN A 775 9.71 26.28 -3.57
N SER A 776 8.58 26.91 -3.16
CA SER A 776 8.39 28.34 -2.71
C SER A 776 8.69 29.54 -3.67
N SER A 777 7.96 30.67 -3.76
CA SER A 777 6.87 31.32 -2.97
C SER A 777 6.07 32.36 -3.79
N GLU A 778 5.01 32.94 -3.19
CA GLU A 778 4.26 34.20 -3.54
C GLU A 778 3.25 34.16 -4.70
N VAL A 779 2.12 34.90 -4.69
CA VAL A 779 1.26 35.52 -3.64
C VAL A 779 -0.16 35.64 -4.25
N LEU A 780 -1.21 35.49 -3.43
CA LEU A 780 -2.63 35.85 -3.70
C LEU A 780 -3.12 35.94 -5.16
N GLY A 781 -3.64 34.83 -5.70
CA GLY A 781 -4.41 34.81 -6.93
C GLY A 781 -5.11 33.46 -7.10
N VAL A 782 -6.42 33.49 -7.40
CA VAL A 782 -7.34 32.35 -7.58
C VAL A 782 -6.64 31.10 -8.15
N PRO A 783 -6.69 29.93 -7.47
CA PRO A 783 -5.90 28.78 -7.86
C PRO A 783 -6.30 28.28 -9.25
N SER A 784 -5.33 28.33 -10.17
CA SER A 784 -5.51 27.97 -11.59
C SER A 784 -5.51 26.46 -11.78
N PHE A 785 -6.55 25.79 -11.29
CA PHE A 785 -6.91 24.43 -11.72
C PHE A 785 -7.52 24.43 -13.16
N LEU A 786 -7.86 25.62 -13.65
CA LEU A 786 -8.26 26.00 -15.02
C LEU A 786 -7.22 25.75 -16.12
N ARG A 787 -6.67 24.55 -16.26
CA ARG A 787 -6.03 24.14 -17.52
C ARG A 787 -6.56 22.79 -17.97
N GLN A 788 -7.65 22.86 -18.75
CA GLN A 788 -8.07 21.79 -19.64
C GLN A 788 -6.85 21.20 -20.35
N GLU A 789 -6.61 19.90 -20.18
CA GLU A 789 -6.52 19.09 -21.38
C GLU A 789 -7.85 19.29 -22.11
N THR A 790 -7.79 19.59 -23.40
CA THR A 790 -8.98 19.81 -24.21
C THR A 790 -9.77 18.50 -24.28
N ILE A 791 -10.74 18.38 -23.37
CA ILE A 791 -12.03 17.81 -23.71
C ILE A 791 -12.47 18.60 -24.94
N ASP A 792 -12.36 17.99 -26.12
CA ASP A 792 -12.99 18.52 -27.32
C ASP A 792 -14.46 18.75 -26.95
N SER A 793 -14.86 20.02 -27.01
CA SER A 793 -16.25 20.37 -26.78
C SER A 793 -17.09 19.59 -27.80
N PRO A 794 -18.31 19.13 -27.45
CA PRO A 794 -19.21 18.58 -28.45
C PRO A 794 -19.30 19.61 -29.58
N ALA A 795 -18.90 19.19 -30.78
CA ALA A 795 -18.49 20.11 -31.83
C ALA A 795 -19.52 21.22 -32.06
N ALA A 796 -19.06 22.46 -32.21
CA ALA A 796 -19.91 23.52 -32.70
C ALA A 796 -20.57 23.05 -34.02
N PRO A 797 -21.86 23.34 -34.27
CA PRO A 797 -22.65 22.70 -35.32
C PRO A 797 -22.32 23.20 -36.75
N THR A 798 -21.05 23.46 -37.03
CA THR A 798 -20.52 24.11 -38.24
C THR A 798 -19.30 23.39 -38.83
N ASP A 799 -18.94 22.20 -38.35
CA ASP A 799 -17.87 21.39 -38.95
C ASP A 799 -18.47 20.45 -40.03
N PRO A 800 -18.10 20.58 -41.32
CA PRO A 800 -18.84 19.93 -42.42
C PRO A 800 -18.62 18.41 -42.57
N ASN A 801 -17.68 17.82 -41.83
CA ASN A 801 -17.42 16.38 -41.77
C ASN A 801 -17.09 15.97 -40.33
N PRO A 802 -18.08 15.70 -39.45
CA PRO A 802 -17.80 15.29 -38.07
C PRO A 802 -17.13 13.91 -38.01
N ALA A 803 -16.16 13.75 -37.11
CA ALA A 803 -15.50 12.47 -36.89
C ALA A 803 -16.48 11.38 -36.42
N ILE A 804 -16.30 10.15 -36.91
CA ILE A 804 -17.15 9.01 -36.54
C ILE A 804 -16.95 8.73 -35.05
N SER A 805 -18.02 8.80 -34.25
CA SER A 805 -17.92 8.54 -32.81
C SER A 805 -17.72 7.07 -32.48
N PHE A 806 -17.07 6.81 -31.35
CA PHE A 806 -16.97 5.46 -30.78
C PHE A 806 -18.28 5.01 -30.10
N SER A 807 -19.09 5.93 -29.60
CA SER A 807 -20.37 5.62 -28.96
C SER A 807 -21.37 5.06 -29.98
N ALA A 808 -22.01 3.93 -29.70
CA ALA A 808 -23.00 3.34 -30.60
C ALA A 808 -24.31 4.15 -30.65
N HIS A 809 -24.65 4.88 -29.59
CA HIS A 809 -25.76 5.83 -29.59
C HIS A 809 -25.67 6.87 -30.73
N GLN A 810 -24.46 7.16 -31.23
CA GLN A 810 -24.24 8.08 -32.36
C GLN A 810 -24.55 7.46 -33.72
N VAL A 811 -24.68 6.13 -33.84
CA VAL A 811 -25.05 5.45 -35.10
C VAL A 811 -26.44 5.87 -35.57
N LEU A 812 -27.35 6.14 -34.62
CA LEU A 812 -28.68 6.69 -34.92
C LEU A 812 -28.63 8.04 -35.64
N PHE A 813 -27.54 8.81 -35.48
CA PHE A 813 -27.39 10.16 -36.06
C PHE A 813 -26.70 10.16 -37.42
N TRP A 814 -26.28 9.00 -37.94
CA TRP A 814 -25.72 8.89 -39.29
C TRP A 814 -26.78 9.26 -40.34
N PRO A 815 -26.46 10.07 -41.37
CA PRO A 815 -27.44 10.51 -42.38
C PRO A 815 -28.21 9.37 -43.04
N ALA A 816 -27.50 8.32 -43.47
CA ALA A 816 -28.13 7.13 -44.04
C ALA A 816 -29.09 6.42 -43.07
N ILE A 817 -28.75 6.33 -41.77
CA ILE A 817 -29.60 5.72 -40.76
C ILE A 817 -30.82 6.60 -40.44
N GLN A 818 -30.62 7.91 -40.27
CA GLN A 818 -31.70 8.89 -40.11
C GLN A 818 -32.72 8.84 -41.25
N SER A 819 -32.30 8.54 -42.49
CA SER A 819 -33.25 8.37 -43.61
C SER A 819 -34.20 7.17 -43.43
N ALA A 820 -33.73 6.09 -42.80
CA ALA A 820 -34.43 4.81 -42.63
C ALA A 820 -35.21 4.67 -41.31
N LEU A 821 -34.97 5.55 -40.32
CA LEU A 821 -35.68 5.53 -39.04
C LEU A 821 -37.17 5.93 -39.20
N PRO A 822 -38.07 5.51 -38.29
CA PRO A 822 -39.42 6.05 -38.20
C PRO A 822 -39.42 7.54 -37.81
N GLU A 823 -40.36 8.33 -38.35
CA GLU A 823 -40.44 9.78 -38.08
C GLU A 823 -40.55 10.14 -36.58
N SER A 824 -41.21 9.31 -35.78
CA SER A 824 -41.26 9.48 -34.32
C SER A 824 -39.87 9.41 -33.67
N VAL A 825 -38.99 8.54 -34.17
CA VAL A 825 -37.61 8.39 -33.68
C VAL A 825 -36.74 9.54 -34.19
N LYS A 826 -36.89 9.95 -35.46
CA LYS A 826 -36.18 11.13 -36.00
C LYS A 826 -36.49 12.39 -35.20
N LEU A 827 -37.77 12.63 -34.90
CA LEU A 827 -38.19 13.76 -34.08
C LEU A 827 -37.59 13.69 -32.67
N MET A 828 -37.55 12.52 -32.04
CA MET A 828 -36.85 12.35 -30.75
C MET A 828 -35.35 12.62 -30.86
N CYS A 829 -34.66 12.15 -31.91
CA CYS A 829 -33.24 12.45 -32.15
C CYS A 829 -33.01 13.95 -32.34
N GLN A 830 -33.89 14.66 -33.05
CA GLN A 830 -33.81 16.11 -33.25
C GLN A 830 -34.04 16.89 -31.94
N MET A 831 -35.04 16.50 -31.15
CA MET A 831 -35.33 17.14 -29.86
C MET A 831 -34.26 16.84 -28.80
N GLN A 832 -33.74 15.61 -28.76
CA GLN A 832 -32.82 15.17 -27.71
C GLN A 832 -31.32 15.28 -28.06
N GLY A 833 -30.99 15.45 -29.35
CA GLY A 833 -29.63 15.62 -29.83
C GLY A 833 -28.70 14.43 -29.54
N ALA A 834 -27.42 14.58 -29.93
CA ALA A 834 -26.40 13.54 -29.79
C ALA A 834 -26.21 13.02 -28.35
N THR A 835 -26.53 13.82 -27.32
CA THR A 835 -26.34 13.46 -25.90
C THR A 835 -27.61 12.88 -25.25
N TYR A 836 -28.57 12.38 -26.02
CA TYR A 836 -29.88 11.99 -25.51
C TYR A 836 -29.83 10.99 -24.34
N SER A 837 -28.96 9.97 -24.41
CA SER A 837 -28.83 8.92 -23.39
C SER A 837 -28.47 9.49 -22.02
N THR A 838 -27.43 10.33 -21.97
CA THR A 838 -26.98 11.02 -20.74
C THR A 838 -28.04 11.97 -20.19
N ARG A 839 -28.83 12.63 -21.03
CA ARG A 839 -29.91 13.54 -20.58
C ARG A 839 -31.15 12.79 -20.07
N LEU A 840 -31.51 11.67 -20.69
CA LEU A 840 -32.58 10.79 -20.21
C LEU A 840 -32.21 10.19 -18.85
N GLU A 841 -30.96 9.73 -18.67
CA GLU A 841 -30.51 9.21 -17.38
C GLU A 841 -30.44 10.30 -16.30
N ALA A 842 -29.99 11.52 -16.64
CA ALA A 842 -30.01 12.65 -15.71
C ALA A 842 -31.42 13.07 -15.25
N SER A 843 -32.47 12.70 -16.01
CA SER A 843 -33.88 12.92 -15.64
C SER A 843 -34.52 11.76 -14.86
N ARG A 844 -33.79 10.66 -14.64
CA ARG A 844 -34.30 9.48 -13.94
C ARG A 844 -34.60 9.77 -12.47
N SER A 845 -35.64 9.13 -11.94
CA SER A 845 -35.96 9.18 -10.51
C SER A 845 -34.80 8.65 -9.64
N LYS A 846 -34.63 9.24 -8.46
CA LYS A 846 -33.71 8.71 -7.43
C LYS A 846 -34.10 7.27 -7.07
N LEU A 847 -33.13 6.44 -6.73
CA LEU A 847 -33.39 5.05 -6.33
C LEU A 847 -34.35 5.02 -5.12
N PRO A 848 -35.42 4.21 -5.14
CA PRO A 848 -36.45 4.26 -4.11
C PRO A 848 -35.91 3.83 -2.74
N HIS A 849 -36.38 4.55 -1.73
CA HIS A 849 -36.28 4.11 -0.34
C HIS A 849 -37.43 3.13 -0.11
N SER A 850 -37.13 1.94 0.38
CA SER A 850 -38.14 0.89 0.55
C SER A 850 -39.18 1.30 1.60
N PRO A 851 -40.49 1.30 1.28
CA PRO A 851 -41.55 1.67 2.23
C PRO A 851 -42.05 0.49 3.06
N SER A 852 -41.56 -0.73 2.82
CA SER A 852 -42.17 -1.98 3.33
C SER A 852 -41.49 -2.61 4.55
N VAL A 853 -40.40 -2.02 5.05
CA VAL A 853 -39.83 -2.39 6.35
C VAL A 853 -40.24 -1.31 7.35
N ASP A 854 -41.22 -1.65 8.20
CA ASP A 854 -41.66 -0.77 9.29
C ASP A 854 -40.44 -0.40 10.14
N VAL A 855 -40.23 0.90 10.38
CA VAL A 855 -38.97 1.45 10.91
C VAL A 855 -38.92 1.32 12.44
N SER A 856 -39.40 0.19 12.96
CA SER A 856 -39.01 -0.35 14.25
C SER A 856 -37.61 -0.96 14.10
N SER A 857 -36.65 -0.42 14.85
CA SER A 857 -35.24 -0.80 14.81
C SER A 857 -34.99 -2.31 14.92
N ASP A 858 -33.90 -2.76 14.30
CA ASP A 858 -33.27 -4.08 14.51
C ASP A 858 -33.91 -5.27 13.76
N TRP A 859 -34.06 -5.15 12.43
CA TRP A 859 -34.36 -6.30 11.54
C TRP A 859 -33.10 -7.06 11.10
N LEU A 860 -31.95 -6.39 11.04
CA LEU A 860 -30.67 -7.02 10.65
C LEU A 860 -30.18 -8.03 11.71
N SER A 861 -30.41 -7.80 12.99
CA SER A 861 -30.10 -8.75 14.07
C SER A 861 -30.94 -10.03 14.03
N LYS A 862 -32.09 -10.00 13.33
CA LYS A 862 -32.98 -11.15 13.13
C LYS A 862 -32.56 -12.04 11.95
N LEU A 863 -31.50 -11.68 11.23
CA LEU A 863 -30.97 -12.47 10.12
C LEU A 863 -30.19 -13.68 10.65
N SER A 864 -30.54 -14.87 10.18
CA SER A 864 -29.78 -16.07 10.54
C SER A 864 -28.39 -16.04 9.90
N ILE A 865 -27.38 -16.54 10.63
CA ILE A 865 -26.02 -16.73 10.09
C ILE A 865 -26.03 -17.62 8.83
N ALA A 866 -26.98 -18.56 8.73
CA ALA A 866 -27.18 -19.38 7.55
C ALA A 866 -27.59 -18.53 6.33
N THR A 867 -28.49 -17.54 6.50
CA THR A 867 -28.89 -16.60 5.44
C THR A 867 -27.74 -15.69 5.03
N LEU A 868 -26.99 -15.16 6.00
CA LEU A 868 -25.80 -14.33 5.74
C LEU A 868 -24.74 -15.10 4.93
N LYS A 869 -24.46 -16.33 5.34
CA LYS A 869 -23.54 -17.22 4.63
C LYS A 869 -24.05 -17.58 3.23
N GLN A 870 -25.32 -17.99 3.09
CA GLN A 870 -25.91 -18.40 1.82
C GLN A 870 -25.82 -17.28 0.77
N LEU A 871 -26.23 -16.05 1.10
CA LEU A 871 -26.21 -14.94 0.15
C LEU A 871 -24.77 -14.47 -0.12
N SER A 872 -23.87 -14.55 0.85
CA SER A 872 -22.43 -14.33 0.62
C SER A 872 -21.83 -15.38 -0.33
N ASP A 873 -22.10 -16.67 -0.13
CA ASP A 873 -21.64 -17.76 -0.99
C ASP A 873 -22.17 -17.56 -2.44
N VAL A 874 -23.43 -17.14 -2.59
CA VAL A 874 -24.01 -16.82 -3.91
C VAL A 874 -23.32 -15.63 -4.58
N TYR A 875 -22.94 -14.58 -3.85
CA TYR A 875 -22.14 -13.48 -4.43
C TYR A 875 -20.79 -13.99 -4.98
N PHE A 876 -20.11 -14.88 -4.23
CA PHE A 876 -18.84 -15.45 -4.67
C PHE A 876 -18.97 -16.40 -5.86
N THR A 877 -20.09 -17.10 -6.02
CA THR A 877 -20.38 -17.98 -7.18
C THR A 877 -21.07 -17.27 -8.35
N THR A 878 -21.27 -15.96 -8.28
CA THR A 878 -21.84 -15.15 -9.36
C THR A 878 -20.96 -13.94 -9.69
N PHE A 879 -21.12 -12.83 -8.99
CA PHE A 879 -20.46 -11.56 -9.28
C PHE A 879 -18.93 -11.60 -9.13
N ASN A 880 -18.40 -12.27 -8.09
CA ASN A 880 -16.96 -12.28 -7.83
C ASN A 880 -16.16 -13.17 -8.81
N LEU A 881 -16.83 -14.09 -9.54
CA LEU A 881 -16.18 -14.98 -10.50
C LEU A 881 -15.53 -14.22 -11.66
N ALA A 882 -16.20 -13.18 -12.17
CA ALA A 882 -15.70 -12.38 -13.28
C ALA A 882 -15.11 -11.04 -12.82
N ASN A 883 -15.45 -10.59 -11.60
CA ASN A 883 -14.98 -9.34 -10.99
C ASN A 883 -14.43 -9.62 -9.58
N PRO A 884 -13.16 -10.04 -9.42
CA PRO A 884 -12.58 -10.46 -8.15
C PRO A 884 -12.25 -9.27 -7.23
N ILE A 885 -13.30 -8.59 -6.75
CA ILE A 885 -13.25 -7.41 -5.88
C ILE A 885 -12.88 -7.82 -4.44
N LEU A 886 -13.36 -8.97 -3.99
CA LEU A 886 -13.12 -9.50 -2.65
C LEU A 886 -12.28 -10.78 -2.69
N ASP A 887 -11.35 -10.88 -1.73
CA ASP A 887 -10.70 -12.13 -1.36
C ASP A 887 -11.64 -12.94 -0.46
N GLN A 888 -12.04 -14.13 -0.91
CA GLN A 888 -13.11 -14.90 -0.26
C GLN A 888 -12.75 -15.35 1.17
N LYS A 889 -11.47 -15.70 1.41
CA LYS A 889 -10.97 -16.12 2.74
C LYS A 889 -11.02 -14.93 3.71
N THR A 890 -10.49 -13.79 3.29
CA THR A 890 -10.47 -12.54 4.06
C THR A 890 -11.89 -12.03 4.36
N TYR A 891 -12.82 -12.16 3.41
CA TYR A 891 -14.22 -11.81 3.64
C TYR A 891 -14.84 -12.68 4.74
N PHE A 892 -14.84 -14.01 4.60
CA PHE A 892 -15.52 -14.90 5.54
C PHE A 892 -14.86 -14.94 6.93
N GLN A 893 -13.53 -14.78 7.02
CA GLN A 893 -12.78 -14.93 8.27
C GLN A 893 -12.48 -13.59 8.98
N ARG A 894 -12.69 -12.44 8.32
CA ARG A 894 -12.52 -11.12 8.94
C ARG A 894 -13.74 -10.22 8.72
N THR A 895 -14.07 -9.90 7.47
CA THR A 895 -15.09 -8.88 7.14
C THR A 895 -16.49 -9.26 7.66
N LEU A 896 -16.91 -10.50 7.43
CA LEU A 896 -18.21 -11.00 7.88
C LEU A 896 -18.29 -11.12 9.41
N GLY A 897 -17.20 -11.52 10.07
CA GLY A 897 -17.12 -11.60 11.53
C GLY A 897 -17.34 -10.23 12.18
N VAL A 898 -16.58 -9.22 11.76
CA VAL A 898 -16.69 -7.84 12.28
C VAL A 898 -18.11 -7.27 12.09
N ALA A 899 -18.76 -7.54 10.96
CA ALA A 899 -20.13 -7.09 10.73
C ALA A 899 -21.17 -7.78 11.65
N ILE A 900 -20.99 -9.07 11.95
CA ILE A 900 -21.86 -9.83 12.85
C ILE A 900 -21.62 -9.41 14.31
N ASP A 901 -20.36 -9.40 14.75
CA ASP A 901 -19.96 -9.05 16.12
C ASP A 901 -20.33 -7.59 16.46
N GLY A 902 -20.28 -6.69 15.47
CA GLY A 902 -20.70 -5.29 15.58
C GLY A 902 -22.20 -5.04 15.32
N ASN A 903 -23.04 -6.08 15.27
CA ASN A 903 -24.49 -6.03 14.95
C ASN A 903 -24.86 -5.08 13.78
N PHE A 904 -24.12 -5.17 12.67
CA PHE A 904 -24.27 -4.31 11.50
C PHE A 904 -24.24 -2.80 11.82
N GLY A 905 -23.29 -2.38 12.67
CA GLY A 905 -23.04 -0.99 13.02
C GLY A 905 -22.55 -0.09 11.87
N ILE A 906 -22.20 1.15 12.18
CA ILE A 906 -21.65 2.13 11.22
C ILE A 906 -20.13 1.88 11.06
N CYS A 907 -19.78 0.78 10.39
CA CYS A 907 -18.40 0.47 10.00
C CYS A 907 -18.36 -0.02 8.54
N ILE A 908 -17.16 -0.01 7.95
CA ILE A 908 -16.99 -0.29 6.53
C ILE A 908 -17.20 -1.77 6.20
N GLU A 909 -16.86 -2.68 7.10
CA GLU A 909 -17.14 -4.12 7.01
C GLU A 909 -18.65 -4.36 6.92
N SER A 910 -19.44 -3.73 7.79
CA SER A 910 -20.90 -3.82 7.74
C SER A 910 -21.45 -3.28 6.42
N CYS A 911 -20.88 -2.19 5.90
CA CYS A 911 -21.26 -1.66 4.60
C CYS A 911 -20.93 -2.63 3.46
N ILE A 912 -19.73 -3.22 3.43
CA ILE A 912 -19.32 -4.23 2.44
C ILE A 912 -20.23 -5.46 2.50
N VAL A 913 -20.46 -6.03 3.69
CA VAL A 913 -21.34 -7.20 3.86
C VAL A 913 -22.74 -6.88 3.37
N LEU A 914 -23.32 -5.73 3.71
CA LEU A 914 -24.66 -5.35 3.24
C LEU A 914 -24.74 -5.24 1.70
N VAL A 915 -23.71 -4.73 1.00
CA VAL A 915 -23.71 -4.74 -0.48
C VAL A 915 -23.48 -6.15 -1.04
N VAL A 916 -22.64 -6.98 -0.42
CA VAL A 916 -22.48 -8.40 -0.77
C VAL A 916 -23.79 -9.17 -0.61
N MET A 917 -24.57 -8.89 0.43
CA MET A 917 -25.90 -9.46 0.65
C MET A 917 -26.93 -8.98 -0.39
N ALA A 918 -26.84 -7.72 -0.80
CA ALA A 918 -27.67 -7.17 -1.88
C ALA A 918 -27.39 -7.86 -3.23
N LEU A 919 -26.11 -7.94 -3.61
CA LEU A 919 -25.66 -8.65 -4.81
C LEU A 919 -25.93 -10.16 -4.73
N GLY A 920 -25.76 -10.78 -3.56
CA GLY A 920 -26.12 -12.17 -3.31
C GLY A 920 -27.61 -12.45 -3.54
N SER A 921 -28.48 -11.49 -3.19
CA SER A 921 -29.92 -11.58 -3.47
C SER A 921 -30.24 -11.52 -4.96
N MET A 922 -29.56 -10.64 -5.70
CA MET A 922 -29.63 -10.57 -7.17
C MET A 922 -29.11 -11.86 -7.83
N GLY A 923 -27.95 -12.36 -7.39
CA GLY A 923 -27.36 -13.61 -7.85
C GLY A 923 -28.25 -14.83 -7.54
N GLN A 924 -28.94 -14.85 -6.40
CA GLN A 924 -29.84 -15.94 -6.04
C GLN A 924 -31.05 -15.99 -6.97
N LYS A 925 -31.63 -14.83 -7.32
CA LYS A 925 -32.67 -14.73 -8.34
C LYS A 925 -32.16 -15.15 -9.71
N ALA A 926 -30.96 -14.73 -10.10
CA ALA A 926 -30.35 -15.12 -11.38
C ALA A 926 -30.11 -16.65 -11.49
N LEU A 927 -29.69 -17.30 -10.41
CA LEU A 927 -29.56 -18.76 -10.37
C LEU A 927 -30.92 -19.49 -10.44
N GLN A 928 -32.00 -18.88 -9.96
CA GLN A 928 -33.37 -19.40 -10.13
C GLN A 928 -33.89 -19.19 -11.56
N GLU A 929 -33.66 -18.02 -12.15
CA GLU A 929 -34.01 -17.69 -13.55
C GLU A 929 -33.39 -18.71 -14.53
N ALA A 930 -32.15 -19.14 -14.30
CA ALA A 930 -31.45 -20.15 -15.10
C ALA A 930 -31.73 -21.61 -14.69
N GLY A 931 -32.51 -21.85 -13.62
CA GLY A 931 -32.78 -23.20 -13.10
C GLY A 931 -31.62 -23.90 -12.37
N PHE A 932 -30.54 -23.17 -12.04
CA PHE A 932 -29.40 -23.68 -11.27
C PHE A 932 -29.65 -23.74 -9.76
N ALA A 933 -30.67 -23.05 -9.26
CA ALA A 933 -31.09 -23.10 -7.86
C ALA A 933 -32.59 -23.41 -7.74
N GLY A 934 -32.96 -24.27 -6.78
CA GLY A 934 -34.35 -24.56 -6.46
C GLY A 934 -35.07 -23.36 -5.82
N THR A 935 -36.41 -23.32 -5.97
CA THR A 935 -37.26 -22.33 -5.29
C THR A 935 -37.08 -22.43 -3.77
N PRO A 936 -36.61 -21.37 -3.09
CA PRO A 936 -36.35 -21.41 -1.66
C PRO A 936 -37.67 -21.43 -0.88
N ALA A 937 -37.67 -22.13 0.27
CA ALA A 937 -38.70 -21.95 1.27
C ALA A 937 -38.78 -20.46 1.65
N SER A 938 -40.01 -19.95 1.83
CA SER A 938 -40.32 -18.53 1.99
C SER A 938 -39.44 -17.84 3.04
N SER A 939 -38.43 -17.09 2.59
CA SER A 939 -37.67 -16.18 3.46
C SER A 939 -38.46 -14.87 3.58
N PRO A 940 -38.90 -14.46 4.78
CA PRO A 940 -39.75 -13.28 4.96
C PRO A 940 -39.05 -11.94 4.62
N TYR A 941 -37.74 -11.96 4.37
CA TYR A 941 -36.93 -10.77 4.04
C TYR A 941 -36.40 -10.76 2.59
N ALA A 942 -36.74 -11.77 1.78
CA ALA A 942 -36.42 -11.81 0.36
C ALA A 942 -37.71 -11.76 -0.44
N GLY A 943 -38.16 -10.55 -0.80
CA GLY A 943 -39.31 -10.36 -1.68
C GLY A 943 -39.06 -11.01 -3.04
N GLN A 944 -39.64 -12.19 -3.26
CA GLN A 944 -39.40 -13.00 -4.46
C GLN A 944 -39.81 -12.25 -5.75
N ASP A 945 -40.84 -11.41 -5.65
CA ASP A 945 -41.35 -10.56 -6.74
C ASP A 945 -40.82 -9.11 -6.73
N ALA A 946 -39.77 -8.80 -5.95
CA ALA A 946 -39.18 -7.46 -5.95
C ALA A 946 -38.56 -7.13 -7.32
N GLU A 947 -38.88 -5.94 -7.84
CA GLU A 947 -38.32 -5.38 -9.09
C GLU A 947 -36.79 -5.24 -9.01
N MET A 948 -36.26 -5.02 -7.79
CA MET A 948 -34.82 -4.94 -7.51
C MET A 948 -34.48 -5.75 -6.24
N PRO A 949 -34.08 -7.03 -6.37
CA PRO A 949 -33.71 -7.87 -5.23
C PRO A 949 -32.57 -7.26 -4.42
N GLY A 950 -32.63 -7.42 -3.09
CA GLY A 950 -31.58 -6.94 -2.19
C GLY A 950 -31.50 -5.43 -2.01
N LEU A 951 -32.45 -4.65 -2.58
CA LEU A 951 -32.48 -3.19 -2.46
C LEU A 951 -32.53 -2.70 -1.00
N ASP A 952 -33.17 -3.45 -0.09
CA ASP A 952 -33.21 -3.13 1.35
C ASP A 952 -31.83 -3.15 1.99
N PHE A 953 -31.05 -4.23 1.74
CA PHE A 953 -29.64 -4.30 2.15
C PHE A 953 -28.82 -3.16 1.54
N PHE A 954 -29.03 -2.86 0.26
CA PHE A 954 -28.29 -1.78 -0.41
C PHE A 954 -28.67 -0.37 0.10
N ASN A 955 -29.93 -0.16 0.51
CA ASN A 955 -30.38 1.07 1.16
C ASN A 955 -29.70 1.22 2.53
N GLU A 956 -29.71 0.17 3.36
CA GLU A 956 -29.08 0.17 4.67
C GLU A 956 -27.54 0.31 4.60
N ALA A 957 -26.90 -0.22 3.54
CA ALA A 957 -25.48 -0.01 3.26
C ALA A 957 -25.16 1.46 2.97
N ARG A 958 -25.86 2.08 2.01
CA ARG A 958 -25.64 3.49 1.61
C ARG A 958 -25.95 4.47 2.75
N LYS A 959 -26.95 4.17 3.57
CA LYS A 959 -27.31 4.94 4.78
C LYS A 959 -26.17 4.99 5.79
N ARG A 960 -25.48 3.87 6.06
CA ARG A 960 -24.30 3.81 6.94
C ARG A 960 -23.09 4.46 6.30
N PHE A 961 -22.81 4.12 5.05
CA PHE A 961 -21.65 4.61 4.32
C PHE A 961 -21.65 6.14 4.10
N GLY A 962 -22.79 6.82 4.29
CA GLY A 962 -22.86 8.29 4.30
C GLY A 962 -21.88 8.95 5.28
N PHE A 963 -21.58 8.33 6.42
CA PHE A 963 -20.56 8.83 7.36
C PHE A 963 -19.12 8.42 7.00
N LEU A 964 -18.97 7.37 6.19
CA LEU A 964 -17.69 6.78 5.77
C LEU A 964 -17.23 7.28 4.39
N MET A 965 -18.01 8.14 3.73
CA MET A 965 -17.85 8.50 2.31
C MET A 965 -16.54 9.24 1.95
N CYS A 966 -15.73 9.61 2.93
CA CYS A 966 -14.42 10.24 2.75
C CYS A 966 -13.24 9.27 2.99
N GLU A 967 -13.50 8.02 3.35
CA GLU A 967 -12.48 6.98 3.49
C GLU A 967 -11.90 6.60 2.11
N GLN A 968 -10.59 6.29 2.08
CA GLN A 968 -9.81 6.06 0.85
C GLN A 968 -8.87 4.85 0.97
N ASP A 969 -9.24 3.89 1.81
CA ASP A 969 -8.48 2.66 2.01
C ASP A 969 -8.89 1.55 1.00
N LEU A 970 -8.42 0.33 1.24
CA LEU A 970 -8.78 -0.84 0.44
C LEU A 970 -10.29 -1.12 0.50
N GLN A 971 -10.88 -1.04 1.69
CA GLN A 971 -12.28 -1.40 1.93
C GLN A 971 -13.23 -0.36 1.33
N ALA A 972 -12.87 0.92 1.31
CA ALA A 972 -13.62 1.98 0.62
C ALA A 972 -13.64 1.74 -0.90
N CYS A 973 -12.47 1.39 -1.48
CA CYS A 973 -12.39 1.03 -2.90
C CYS A 973 -13.25 -0.20 -3.24
N GLN A 974 -13.24 -1.23 -2.37
CA GLN A 974 -14.11 -2.41 -2.51
C GLN A 974 -15.59 -2.04 -2.43
N PHE A 975 -16.00 -1.24 -1.43
CA PHE A 975 -17.37 -0.79 -1.27
C PHE A 975 -17.88 -0.02 -2.49
N TYR A 976 -17.07 0.88 -3.05
CA TYR A 976 -17.42 1.61 -4.27
C TYR A 976 -17.60 0.69 -5.46
N LEU A 977 -16.71 -0.29 -5.66
CA LEU A 977 -16.83 -1.24 -6.78
C LEU A 977 -18.03 -2.18 -6.64
N LEU A 978 -18.31 -2.69 -5.43
CA LEU A 978 -19.51 -3.48 -5.14
C LEU A 978 -20.79 -2.67 -5.38
N SER A 979 -20.82 -1.42 -4.92
CA SER A 979 -21.95 -0.50 -5.16
C SER A 979 -22.11 -0.20 -6.66
N GLY A 980 -20.99 -0.08 -7.38
CA GLY A 980 -20.96 0.05 -8.83
C GLY A 980 -21.61 -1.14 -9.54
N LEU A 981 -21.28 -2.39 -9.15
CA LEU A 981 -21.93 -3.58 -9.69
C LEU A 981 -23.46 -3.58 -9.43
N PHE A 982 -23.90 -3.17 -8.24
CA PHE A 982 -25.34 -3.07 -7.95
C PHE A 982 -26.01 -2.03 -8.86
N TYR A 983 -25.39 -0.87 -9.07
CA TYR A 983 -25.91 0.14 -9.99
C TYR A 983 -25.88 -0.31 -11.47
N ALA A 984 -24.90 -1.13 -11.87
CA ALA A 984 -24.83 -1.71 -13.20
C ALA A 984 -26.01 -2.67 -13.46
N GLU A 985 -26.31 -3.57 -12.52
CA GLU A 985 -27.46 -4.48 -12.61
C GLU A 985 -28.81 -3.78 -12.49
N ALA A 986 -28.86 -2.69 -11.71
CA ALA A 986 -29.99 -1.75 -11.66
C ALA A 986 -30.10 -0.86 -12.92
N LEU A 987 -29.23 -1.04 -13.92
CA LEU A 987 -29.16 -0.28 -15.18
C LEU A 987 -29.03 1.24 -14.98
N ARG A 988 -28.35 1.70 -13.93
CA ARG A 988 -28.11 3.10 -13.56
C ARG A 988 -26.68 3.55 -13.87
N PRO A 989 -26.33 3.82 -15.15
CA PRO A 989 -24.95 4.05 -15.55
C PRO A 989 -24.31 5.33 -14.99
N ILE A 990 -25.09 6.38 -14.65
CA ILE A 990 -24.54 7.59 -14.03
C ILE A 990 -24.21 7.35 -12.56
N ASP A 991 -25.07 6.64 -11.81
CA ASP A 991 -24.78 6.21 -10.44
C ASP A 991 -23.57 5.24 -10.42
N TRP A 992 -23.49 4.32 -11.40
CA TRP A 992 -22.35 3.42 -11.57
C TRP A 992 -21.05 4.17 -11.87
N TRP A 993 -21.05 5.09 -12.84
CA TRP A 993 -19.90 5.94 -13.16
C TRP A 993 -19.43 6.73 -11.93
N ALA A 994 -20.35 7.32 -11.17
CA ALA A 994 -20.01 8.06 -9.96
C ALA A 994 -19.32 7.18 -8.89
N MET A 995 -19.68 5.88 -8.78
CA MET A 995 -18.95 4.95 -7.91
C MET A 995 -17.58 4.60 -8.47
N LEU A 996 -17.45 4.39 -9.79
CA LEU A 996 -16.15 4.13 -10.43
C LEU A 996 -15.18 5.30 -10.30
N SER A 997 -15.63 6.54 -10.44
CA SER A 997 -14.79 7.73 -10.21
C SER A 997 -14.26 7.79 -8.78
N LYS A 998 -15.05 7.36 -7.78
CA LYS A 998 -14.61 7.28 -6.39
C LYS A 998 -13.63 6.12 -6.15
N ALA A 999 -13.87 4.94 -6.73
CA ALA A 999 -12.92 3.82 -6.70
C ALA A 999 -11.58 4.22 -7.35
N SER A 1000 -11.62 4.91 -8.48
CA SER A 1000 -10.44 5.44 -9.18
C SER A 1000 -9.67 6.44 -8.31
N ALA A 1001 -10.36 7.33 -7.60
CA ALA A 1001 -9.72 8.24 -6.64
C ALA A 1001 -9.05 7.49 -5.48
N CYS A 1002 -9.68 6.43 -4.94
CA CYS A 1002 -9.08 5.58 -3.89
C CYS A 1002 -7.83 4.86 -4.41
N SER A 1003 -7.89 4.22 -5.59
CA SER A 1003 -6.73 3.59 -6.21
C SER A 1003 -5.62 4.60 -6.53
N ALA A 1004 -5.95 5.78 -7.06
CA ALA A 1004 -4.97 6.82 -7.35
C ALA A 1004 -4.29 7.35 -6.07
N TYR A 1005 -5.04 7.53 -4.98
CA TYR A 1005 -4.48 7.89 -3.68
C TYR A 1005 -3.54 6.79 -3.15
N PHE A 1006 -3.98 5.53 -3.19
CA PHE A 1006 -3.18 4.38 -2.77
C PHE A 1006 -1.86 4.29 -3.56
N TRP A 1007 -1.93 4.25 -4.90
CA TRP A 1007 -0.76 4.02 -5.73
C TRP A 1007 0.25 5.18 -5.68
N ASN A 1008 -0.20 6.42 -5.58
CA ASN A 1008 0.68 7.59 -5.45
C ASN A 1008 1.22 7.84 -4.04
N SER A 1009 0.49 7.44 -2.98
CA SER A 1009 0.77 7.89 -1.61
C SER A 1009 1.06 6.77 -0.60
N LEU A 1010 0.49 5.58 -0.76
CA LEU A 1010 0.52 4.51 0.26
C LEU A 1010 1.26 3.24 -0.19
N SER A 1011 1.43 3.02 -1.49
CA SER A 1011 1.91 1.76 -2.09
C SER A 1011 3.32 1.31 -1.68
N ARG A 1012 4.17 2.21 -1.19
CA ARG A 1012 5.62 1.95 -1.03
C ARG A 1012 5.96 1.00 0.13
N ASP A 1013 5.10 0.95 1.14
CA ASP A 1013 5.30 0.23 2.40
C ASP A 1013 4.10 -0.70 2.69
N ARG A 1014 3.70 -1.50 1.69
CA ARG A 1014 2.58 -2.45 1.77
C ARG A 1014 3.00 -3.85 1.38
N ASP A 1015 2.32 -4.83 1.96
CA ASP A 1015 2.51 -6.25 1.72
C ASP A 1015 2.05 -6.65 0.31
N GLU A 1016 2.58 -7.77 -0.20
CA GLU A 1016 2.28 -8.22 -1.56
C GLU A 1016 0.79 -8.53 -1.78
N TRP A 1017 0.07 -8.99 -0.76
CA TRP A 1017 -1.36 -9.26 -0.87
C TRP A 1017 -2.17 -7.97 -1.01
N MET A 1018 -1.89 -6.92 -0.23
CA MET A 1018 -2.59 -5.64 -0.38
C MET A 1018 -2.27 -4.96 -1.72
N LEU A 1019 -1.02 -5.05 -2.20
CA LEU A 1019 -0.62 -4.56 -3.52
C LEU A 1019 -1.35 -5.30 -4.65
N ASP A 1020 -1.48 -6.62 -4.53
CA ASP A 1020 -2.22 -7.45 -5.50
C ASP A 1020 -3.72 -7.13 -5.47
N MET A 1021 -4.33 -7.01 -4.30
CA MET A 1021 -5.74 -6.61 -4.17
C MET A 1021 -6.01 -5.23 -4.78
N GLN A 1022 -5.19 -4.22 -4.46
CA GLN A 1022 -5.34 -2.88 -5.07
C GLN A 1022 -5.08 -2.87 -6.58
N SER A 1023 -4.26 -3.80 -7.10
CA SER A 1023 -4.12 -4.00 -8.54
C SER A 1023 -5.42 -4.55 -9.16
N ARG A 1024 -6.05 -5.57 -8.55
CA ARG A 1024 -7.37 -6.08 -8.99
C ARG A 1024 -8.39 -4.96 -9.07
N LEU A 1025 -8.53 -4.16 -8.00
CA LEU A 1025 -9.51 -3.06 -7.94
C LEU A 1025 -9.24 -1.97 -8.98
N PHE A 1026 -7.98 -1.57 -9.17
CA PHE A 1026 -7.59 -0.61 -10.20
C PHE A 1026 -7.98 -1.08 -11.61
N TRP A 1027 -7.62 -2.33 -11.95
CA TRP A 1027 -7.89 -2.87 -13.29
C TRP A 1027 -9.39 -3.13 -13.54
N ILE A 1028 -10.18 -3.51 -12.52
CA ILE A 1028 -11.64 -3.56 -12.60
C ILE A 1028 -12.20 -2.14 -12.86
N THR A 1029 -11.72 -1.14 -12.11
CA THR A 1029 -12.17 0.26 -12.24
C THR A 1029 -11.91 0.79 -13.65
N SER A 1030 -10.67 0.69 -14.13
CA SER A 1030 -10.28 1.12 -15.49
C SER A 1030 -11.07 0.38 -16.58
N MET A 1031 -11.38 -0.90 -16.38
CA MET A 1031 -12.18 -1.68 -17.34
C MET A 1031 -13.61 -1.17 -17.47
N PHE A 1032 -14.29 -0.88 -16.37
CA PHE A 1032 -15.67 -0.38 -16.42
C PHE A 1032 -15.75 1.10 -16.76
N GLU A 1033 -14.81 1.92 -16.27
CA GLU A 1033 -14.74 3.34 -16.60
C GLU A 1033 -14.52 3.56 -18.11
N ALA A 1034 -13.71 2.72 -18.75
CA ALA A 1034 -13.56 2.72 -20.20
C ALA A 1034 -14.89 2.49 -20.92
N VAL A 1035 -15.73 1.54 -20.48
CA VAL A 1035 -17.04 1.28 -21.11
C VAL A 1035 -17.96 2.50 -21.01
N LEU A 1036 -18.15 3.04 -19.80
CA LEU A 1036 -19.08 4.16 -19.60
C LEU A 1036 -18.60 5.47 -20.22
N SER A 1037 -17.31 5.80 -20.08
CA SER A 1037 -16.74 7.02 -20.67
C SER A 1037 -16.76 6.99 -22.20
N GLN A 1038 -16.62 5.79 -22.80
CA GLN A 1038 -16.60 5.64 -24.26
C GLN A 1038 -17.98 5.59 -24.91
N GLU A 1039 -18.99 4.99 -24.25
CA GLU A 1039 -20.37 4.92 -24.79
C GLU A 1039 -21.22 6.14 -24.44
N LEU A 1040 -21.08 6.72 -23.24
CA LEU A 1040 -21.90 7.87 -22.79
C LEU A 1040 -21.18 9.23 -22.90
N ASN A 1041 -19.93 9.25 -23.38
CA ASN A 1041 -19.06 10.43 -23.47
C ASN A 1041 -18.91 11.17 -22.11
N LEU A 1042 -18.86 10.40 -21.02
CA LEU A 1042 -18.61 10.90 -19.67
C LEU A 1042 -17.12 11.24 -19.48
N PRO A 1043 -16.78 12.22 -18.62
CA PRO A 1043 -15.38 12.58 -18.39
C PRO A 1043 -14.66 11.42 -17.67
N PRO A 1044 -13.52 10.95 -18.20
CA PRO A 1044 -12.73 9.90 -17.56
C PRO A 1044 -11.94 10.45 -16.36
N SER A 1045 -11.65 9.60 -15.39
CA SER A 1045 -10.74 9.92 -14.30
C SER A 1045 -9.27 10.03 -14.76
N ASN A 1046 -8.49 10.86 -14.08
CA ASN A 1046 -7.07 11.07 -14.37
C ASN A 1046 -6.17 9.95 -13.79
N SER A 1047 -6.56 8.69 -13.94
CA SER A 1047 -5.82 7.52 -13.46
C SER A 1047 -5.12 6.73 -14.57
N LEU A 1048 -5.38 7.05 -15.84
CA LEU A 1048 -4.80 6.41 -17.03
C LEU A 1048 -3.26 6.34 -17.01
N HIS A 1049 -2.58 7.36 -16.48
CA HIS A 1049 -1.11 7.39 -16.37
C HIS A 1049 -0.55 6.33 -15.39
N LEU A 1050 -1.40 5.76 -14.53
CA LEU A 1050 -1.02 4.69 -13.61
C LEU A 1050 -1.05 3.30 -14.28
N GLU A 1051 -1.70 3.14 -15.44
CA GLU A 1051 -1.75 1.86 -16.15
C GLU A 1051 -0.35 1.37 -16.56
N GLU A 1052 0.59 2.28 -16.85
CA GLU A 1052 1.99 1.96 -17.17
C GLU A 1052 2.81 1.50 -15.94
N HIS A 1053 2.34 1.82 -14.74
CA HIS A 1053 3.09 1.67 -13.48
C HIS A 1053 2.55 0.56 -12.58
N ILE A 1054 1.27 0.20 -12.72
CA ILE A 1054 0.61 -0.82 -11.90
C ILE A 1054 0.73 -2.19 -12.58
N ALA A 1055 1.37 -3.13 -11.88
CA ALA A 1055 1.48 -4.51 -12.36
C ALA A 1055 0.10 -5.17 -12.52
N LEU A 1056 -0.02 -6.13 -13.44
CA LEU A 1056 -1.20 -6.99 -13.57
C LEU A 1056 -1.40 -7.84 -12.31
N PRO A 1057 -2.64 -8.21 -11.94
CA PRO A 1057 -2.88 -9.05 -10.78
C PRO A 1057 -2.26 -10.44 -10.91
N LYS A 1058 -1.64 -10.89 -9.82
CA LYS A 1058 -1.07 -12.21 -9.60
C LYS A 1058 -2.02 -13.15 -8.83
N PHE A 1059 -3.07 -12.60 -8.21
CA PHE A 1059 -4.07 -13.32 -7.41
C PHE A 1059 -3.48 -13.97 -6.15
N ILE A 1060 -2.73 -13.20 -5.38
CA ILE A 1060 -2.11 -13.64 -4.12
C ILE A 1060 -3.22 -13.88 -3.08
N SER A 1061 -3.17 -15.03 -2.40
CA SER A 1061 -4.01 -15.31 -1.21
C SER A 1061 -3.38 -14.74 0.06
N ALA A 1062 -4.20 -14.31 1.03
CA ALA A 1062 -3.71 -13.86 2.33
C ALA A 1062 -2.98 -14.99 3.09
N GLN A 1063 -1.73 -14.76 3.50
CA GLN A 1063 -0.87 -15.79 4.11
C GLN A 1063 -1.14 -16.00 5.61
N ASP A 1064 -1.55 -14.94 6.33
CA ASP A 1064 -1.75 -14.95 7.79
C ASP A 1064 -3.10 -15.56 8.24
N ILE A 1065 -3.79 -16.28 7.36
CA ILE A 1065 -5.13 -16.80 7.60
C ILE A 1065 -5.08 -18.32 7.56
N ALA A 1066 -5.23 -18.95 8.73
CA ALA A 1066 -5.20 -20.40 8.85
C ALA A 1066 -6.34 -21.06 8.05
N SER A 1067 -5.97 -21.91 7.10
CA SER A 1067 -6.90 -22.71 6.30
C SER A 1067 -7.62 -23.74 7.18
N PHE A 1068 -8.84 -23.41 7.63
CA PHE A 1068 -9.72 -24.38 8.30
C PHE A 1068 -10.26 -25.40 7.29
N GLY A 1069 -9.47 -26.45 7.05
CA GLY A 1069 -9.81 -27.59 6.20
C GLY A 1069 -9.46 -27.44 4.72
N SER A 1070 -9.56 -28.55 3.99
CA SER A 1070 -9.25 -28.67 2.57
C SER A 1070 -10.33 -28.10 1.63
N PHE A 1071 -11.06 -27.05 2.06
CA PHE A 1071 -12.10 -26.43 1.24
C PHE A 1071 -11.47 -25.58 0.13
N ARG A 1072 -11.51 -26.07 -1.11
CA ARG A 1072 -11.31 -25.20 -2.28
C ARG A 1072 -12.56 -24.36 -2.47
N TYR A 1073 -12.40 -23.05 -2.42
CA TYR A 1073 -13.46 -22.12 -2.78
C TYR A 1073 -13.50 -21.94 -4.30
N PRO A 1074 -14.68 -21.76 -4.93
CA PRO A 1074 -14.79 -21.59 -6.38
C PRO A 1074 -13.93 -20.43 -6.92
N GLY A 1075 -13.81 -19.33 -6.17
CA GLY A 1075 -13.00 -18.18 -6.56
C GLY A 1075 -11.48 -18.39 -6.57
N ASP A 1076 -10.96 -19.49 -6.00
CA ASP A 1076 -9.53 -19.83 -6.07
C ASP A 1076 -9.17 -20.59 -7.38
N ASP A 1077 -10.13 -20.92 -8.26
CA ASP A 1077 -9.83 -21.63 -9.50
C ASP A 1077 -9.08 -20.73 -10.51
N PRO A 1078 -7.90 -21.14 -11.01
CA PRO A 1078 -7.16 -20.41 -12.04
C PRO A 1078 -8.00 -20.05 -13.28
N PHE A 1079 -9.04 -20.82 -13.61
CA PHE A 1079 -10.00 -20.52 -14.68
C PHE A 1079 -10.54 -19.09 -14.62
N PHE A 1080 -10.99 -18.64 -13.45
CA PHE A 1080 -11.56 -17.30 -13.25
C PHE A 1080 -10.49 -16.20 -13.31
N HIS A 1081 -9.31 -16.46 -12.74
CA HIS A 1081 -8.14 -15.58 -12.83
C HIS A 1081 -7.70 -15.36 -14.29
N TYR A 1082 -7.62 -16.42 -15.08
CA TYR A 1082 -7.31 -16.34 -16.51
C TYR A 1082 -8.39 -15.62 -17.30
N HIS A 1083 -9.67 -15.80 -16.96
CA HIS A 1083 -10.75 -15.06 -17.59
C HIS A 1083 -10.59 -13.55 -17.37
N PHE A 1084 -10.39 -13.11 -16.12
CA PHE A 1084 -10.20 -11.68 -15.81
C PHE A 1084 -9.02 -11.07 -16.58
N LEU A 1085 -7.85 -11.73 -16.58
CA LEU A 1085 -6.69 -11.28 -17.37
C LEU A 1085 -6.98 -11.23 -18.88
N SER A 1086 -7.78 -12.16 -19.39
CA SER A 1086 -8.21 -12.18 -20.80
C SER A 1086 -9.12 -10.99 -21.14
N GLN A 1087 -9.99 -10.57 -20.21
CA GLN A 1087 -10.79 -9.36 -20.36
C GLN A 1087 -9.93 -8.08 -20.42
N LEU A 1088 -8.89 -7.98 -19.60
CA LEU A 1088 -7.95 -6.85 -19.63
C LEU A 1088 -7.18 -6.77 -20.96
N ALA A 1089 -6.68 -7.92 -21.45
CA ALA A 1089 -6.04 -7.99 -22.77
C ALA A 1089 -6.96 -7.54 -23.90
N HIS A 1090 -8.25 -7.87 -23.81
CA HIS A 1090 -9.25 -7.43 -24.76
C HIS A 1090 -9.53 -5.92 -24.70
N ARG A 1091 -9.58 -5.32 -23.48
CA ARG A 1091 -9.78 -3.88 -23.28
C ARG A 1091 -8.73 -3.06 -24.04
N LEU A 1092 -7.46 -3.47 -24.01
CA LEU A 1092 -6.37 -2.80 -24.72
C LEU A 1092 -6.58 -2.78 -26.25
N ILE A 1093 -7.12 -3.87 -26.83
CA ILE A 1093 -7.43 -3.95 -28.26
C ILE A 1093 -8.56 -2.96 -28.62
N LEU A 1094 -9.63 -2.89 -27.81
CA LEU A 1094 -10.72 -1.91 -28.03
C LEU A 1094 -10.25 -0.47 -27.87
N THR A 1095 -9.44 -0.15 -26.86
CA THR A 1095 -8.87 1.19 -26.67
C THR A 1095 -8.00 1.59 -27.87
N ARG A 1096 -7.21 0.66 -28.41
CA ARG A 1096 -6.45 0.89 -29.64
C ARG A 1096 -7.37 1.11 -30.85
N ALA A 1097 -8.44 0.32 -30.99
CA ALA A 1097 -9.41 0.49 -32.07
C ALA A 1097 -10.08 1.88 -32.02
N ARG A 1098 -10.52 2.33 -30.82
CA ARG A 1098 -11.01 3.70 -30.59
C ARG A 1098 -10.01 4.75 -31.08
N ASN A 1099 -8.79 4.72 -30.57
CA ASN A 1099 -7.79 5.75 -30.83
C ASN A 1099 -7.28 5.73 -32.30
N SER A 1100 -7.28 4.57 -32.96
CA SER A 1100 -6.73 4.42 -34.31
C SER A 1100 -7.75 4.59 -35.44
N LEU A 1101 -9.04 4.29 -35.18
CA LEU A 1101 -10.08 4.24 -36.21
C LEU A 1101 -11.14 5.35 -36.09
N PHE A 1102 -11.34 5.92 -34.89
CA PHE A 1102 -12.40 6.90 -34.61
C PHE A 1102 -11.87 8.31 -34.33
N HIS A 1103 -10.59 8.47 -33.97
CA HIS A 1103 -9.93 9.75 -33.67
C HIS A 1103 -8.90 10.17 -34.75
N PHE A 1104 -9.12 9.84 -36.03
CA PHE A 1104 -8.10 10.00 -37.09
C PHE A 1104 -8.20 11.31 -37.91
N ASN A 1105 -7.04 11.70 -38.48
CA ASN A 1105 -6.69 13.01 -39.05
C ASN A 1105 -7.48 13.42 -40.32
N PRO A 1106 -7.70 14.73 -40.58
CA PRO A 1106 -8.62 15.26 -41.60
C PRO A 1106 -8.08 15.25 -43.05
N THR A 1107 -7.00 14.52 -43.35
CA THR A 1107 -6.42 14.42 -44.71
C THR A 1107 -6.94 13.23 -45.52
N ALA A 1108 -7.72 12.33 -44.90
CA ALA A 1108 -8.39 11.22 -45.55
C ALA A 1108 -9.72 10.95 -44.84
N ASP A 1109 -10.82 10.76 -45.58
CA ASP A 1109 -12.17 10.67 -45.00
C ASP A 1109 -12.42 9.41 -44.13
N TYR A 1110 -11.56 8.40 -44.22
CA TYR A 1110 -11.70 7.12 -43.51
C TYR A 1110 -10.33 6.52 -43.12
N PRO A 1111 -10.25 5.72 -42.05
CA PRO A 1111 -8.99 5.11 -41.59
C PRO A 1111 -8.39 4.11 -42.60
N PRO A 1112 -7.05 3.92 -42.62
CA PRO A 1112 -6.40 3.02 -43.59
C PRO A 1112 -6.69 1.54 -43.35
N GLU A 1113 -7.00 0.78 -44.42
CA GLU A 1113 -7.23 -0.68 -44.39
C GLU A 1113 -6.17 -1.49 -43.61
N PRO A 1114 -4.85 -1.22 -43.70
CA PRO A 1114 -3.85 -1.99 -42.95
C PRO A 1114 -3.98 -1.89 -41.43
N VAL A 1115 -4.59 -0.82 -40.90
CA VAL A 1115 -4.82 -0.64 -39.46
C VAL A 1115 -5.98 -1.51 -38.99
N GLU A 1116 -7.06 -1.58 -39.78
CA GLU A 1116 -8.20 -2.47 -39.56
C GLU A 1116 -7.75 -3.94 -39.60
N ASP A 1117 -7.01 -4.34 -40.63
CA ASP A 1117 -6.54 -5.72 -40.80
C ASP A 1117 -5.58 -6.16 -39.67
N GLU A 1118 -4.70 -5.27 -39.21
CA GLU A 1118 -3.81 -5.53 -38.07
C GLU A 1118 -4.58 -5.65 -36.74
N LEU A 1119 -5.65 -4.87 -36.55
CA LEU A 1119 -6.53 -4.97 -35.36
C LEU A 1119 -7.34 -6.28 -35.37
N ILE A 1120 -7.92 -6.67 -36.51
CA ILE A 1120 -8.58 -7.97 -36.68
C ILE A 1120 -7.59 -9.11 -36.41
N ARG A 1121 -6.38 -9.02 -36.94
CA ARG A 1121 -5.31 -10.01 -36.72
C ARG A 1121 -4.88 -10.10 -35.25
N GLN A 1122 -4.87 -8.99 -34.51
CA GLN A 1122 -4.62 -8.98 -33.07
C GLN A 1122 -5.77 -9.64 -32.28
N LEU A 1123 -7.01 -9.37 -32.67
CA LEU A 1123 -8.20 -9.96 -32.03
C LEU A 1123 -8.29 -11.48 -32.24
N GLU A 1124 -7.97 -12.00 -33.44
CA GLU A 1124 -7.85 -13.44 -33.65
C GLU A 1124 -6.72 -14.04 -32.81
N GLN A 1125 -5.55 -13.39 -32.73
CA GLN A 1125 -4.45 -13.89 -31.91
C GLN A 1125 -4.72 -13.84 -30.40
N TRP A 1126 -5.58 -12.94 -29.94
CA TRP A 1126 -6.09 -12.97 -28.57
C TRP A 1126 -6.96 -14.21 -28.36
N ARG A 1127 -7.95 -14.46 -29.23
CA ARG A 1127 -8.85 -15.63 -29.16
C ARG A 1127 -8.10 -16.96 -29.27
N GLU A 1128 -7.18 -17.08 -30.22
CA GLU A 1128 -6.38 -18.29 -30.45
C GLU A 1128 -5.39 -18.61 -29.32
N ARG A 1129 -5.05 -17.64 -28.47
CA ARG A 1129 -4.09 -17.81 -27.37
C ARG A 1129 -4.73 -17.73 -25.98
N LEU A 1130 -6.07 -17.74 -25.90
CA LEU A 1130 -6.76 -18.02 -24.64
C LEU A 1130 -6.32 -19.40 -24.12
N PRO A 1131 -6.24 -19.61 -22.78
CA PRO A 1131 -5.94 -20.93 -22.23
C PRO A 1131 -6.94 -21.98 -22.74
N PRO A 1132 -6.58 -23.27 -22.86
CA PRO A 1132 -7.45 -24.30 -23.44
C PRO A 1132 -8.84 -24.41 -22.81
N MET A 1133 -8.98 -24.03 -21.53
CA MET A 1133 -10.26 -24.03 -20.79
C MET A 1133 -11.18 -22.87 -21.17
N LEU A 1134 -10.65 -21.76 -21.71
CA LEU A 1134 -11.38 -20.54 -22.11
C LEU A 1134 -11.40 -20.34 -23.64
N GLN A 1135 -10.75 -21.23 -24.40
CA GLN A 1135 -10.63 -21.13 -25.84
C GLN A 1135 -11.92 -21.58 -26.53
N PHE A 1136 -12.43 -20.77 -27.46
CA PHE A 1136 -13.71 -21.04 -28.12
C PHE A 1136 -13.68 -20.87 -29.65
N ASN A 1137 -14.63 -21.53 -30.30
CA ASN A 1137 -14.88 -21.44 -31.74
C ASN A 1137 -16.04 -20.47 -32.01
N PRO A 1138 -15.83 -19.32 -32.66
CA PRO A 1138 -16.90 -18.34 -32.92
C PRO A 1138 -17.94 -18.83 -33.94
N LYS A 1139 -17.71 -19.97 -34.61
CA LYS A 1139 -18.69 -20.62 -35.50
C LYS A 1139 -19.61 -21.62 -34.76
N SER A 1140 -19.31 -21.92 -33.49
CA SER A 1140 -20.14 -22.74 -32.63
C SER A 1140 -20.97 -21.80 -31.75
N PRO A 1141 -22.27 -21.58 -32.05
CA PRO A 1141 -23.10 -20.68 -31.26
C PRO A 1141 -23.30 -21.26 -29.85
N LEU A 1142 -23.38 -20.38 -28.85
CA LEU A 1142 -23.80 -20.77 -27.51
C LEU A 1142 -25.31 -21.01 -27.55
N THR A 1143 -25.75 -22.22 -27.18
CA THR A 1143 -27.16 -22.63 -27.26
C THR A 1143 -27.86 -22.61 -25.91
N GLN A 1144 -27.15 -22.94 -24.83
CA GLN A 1144 -27.66 -22.98 -23.46
C GLN A 1144 -26.48 -22.85 -22.48
N ALA A 1145 -26.73 -22.34 -21.27
CA ALA A 1145 -25.79 -22.45 -20.15
C ALA A 1145 -26.04 -23.78 -19.42
N GLU A 1146 -25.01 -24.62 -19.28
CA GLU A 1146 -25.07 -25.82 -18.43
C GLU A 1146 -24.60 -25.52 -17.00
N SER A 1147 -23.89 -24.40 -16.81
CA SER A 1147 -23.39 -23.89 -15.54
C SER A 1147 -23.48 -22.35 -15.47
N PRO A 1148 -23.47 -21.75 -14.26
CA PRO A 1148 -23.37 -20.29 -14.10
C PRO A 1148 -22.13 -19.69 -14.78
N SER A 1149 -21.02 -20.44 -14.84
CA SER A 1149 -19.81 -20.04 -15.57
C SER A 1149 -20.05 -19.84 -17.07
N ASP A 1150 -20.95 -20.60 -17.70
CA ASP A 1150 -21.19 -20.45 -19.13
C ASP A 1150 -21.86 -19.11 -19.46
N ALA A 1151 -22.82 -18.69 -18.62
CA ALA A 1151 -23.49 -17.40 -18.75
C ALA A 1151 -22.60 -16.21 -18.29
N LEU A 1152 -21.85 -16.37 -17.20
CA LEU A 1152 -21.13 -15.25 -16.57
C LEU A 1152 -19.70 -15.06 -17.10
N VAL A 1153 -19.05 -16.12 -17.61
CA VAL A 1153 -17.61 -16.15 -17.92
C VAL A 1153 -17.39 -16.46 -19.40
N THR A 1154 -17.91 -17.59 -19.89
CA THR A 1154 -17.72 -18.03 -21.29
C THR A 1154 -18.44 -17.10 -22.26
N ALA A 1155 -19.73 -16.84 -22.06
CA ALA A 1155 -20.53 -15.93 -22.87
C ALA A 1155 -19.94 -14.51 -22.91
N TRP A 1156 -19.37 -14.02 -21.80
CA TRP A 1156 -18.76 -12.68 -21.77
C TRP A 1156 -17.53 -12.60 -22.70
N LEU A 1157 -16.69 -13.64 -22.79
CA LEU A 1157 -15.56 -13.66 -23.75
C LEU A 1157 -16.03 -13.77 -25.20
N HIS A 1158 -17.10 -14.52 -25.48
CA HIS A 1158 -17.73 -14.57 -26.81
C HIS A 1158 -18.28 -13.19 -27.21
N ALA A 1159 -19.03 -12.53 -26.32
CA ALA A 1159 -19.54 -11.18 -26.56
C ALA A 1159 -18.40 -10.21 -26.87
N ARG A 1160 -17.36 -10.16 -26.01
CA ARG A 1160 -16.19 -9.29 -26.21
C ARG A 1160 -15.60 -9.43 -27.61
N TYR A 1161 -15.35 -10.68 -28.06
CA TYR A 1161 -14.85 -10.94 -29.42
C TYR A 1161 -15.74 -10.37 -30.53
N PHE A 1162 -17.04 -10.64 -30.49
CA PHE A 1162 -17.96 -10.14 -31.52
C PHE A 1162 -18.14 -8.61 -31.46
N VAL A 1163 -18.13 -8.04 -30.26
CA VAL A 1163 -18.19 -6.59 -30.00
C VAL A 1163 -16.95 -5.91 -30.60
N ALA A 1164 -15.74 -6.41 -30.35
CA ALA A 1164 -14.54 -5.86 -30.97
C ALA A 1164 -14.53 -6.02 -32.50
N ARG A 1165 -14.99 -7.16 -33.05
CA ARG A 1165 -15.15 -7.31 -34.50
C ARG A 1165 -16.10 -6.27 -35.09
N TYR A 1166 -17.22 -5.97 -34.43
CA TYR A 1166 -18.13 -4.92 -34.85
C TYR A 1166 -17.48 -3.52 -34.77
N HIS A 1167 -16.92 -3.12 -33.62
CA HIS A 1167 -16.32 -1.79 -33.48
C HIS A 1167 -15.15 -1.56 -34.46
N ILE A 1168 -14.35 -2.58 -34.78
CA ILE A 1168 -13.27 -2.47 -35.78
C ILE A 1168 -13.84 -2.26 -37.19
N GLY A 1169 -14.91 -2.98 -37.57
CA GLY A 1169 -15.54 -2.86 -38.89
C GLY A 1169 -16.53 -1.69 -39.04
N ARG A 1170 -17.00 -1.07 -37.95
CA ARG A 1170 -18.04 -0.03 -37.97
C ARG A 1170 -17.69 1.22 -38.80
N PRO A 1171 -16.44 1.74 -38.83
CA PRO A 1171 -16.07 2.84 -39.73
C PRO A 1171 -16.21 2.47 -41.21
N LEU A 1172 -15.99 1.19 -41.56
CA LEU A 1172 -16.19 0.69 -42.91
C LEU A 1172 -17.67 0.53 -43.26
N LEU A 1173 -18.52 0.17 -42.29
CA LEU A 1173 -19.98 0.21 -42.45
C LEU A 1173 -20.48 1.65 -42.70
N HIS A 1174 -19.96 2.65 -41.97
CA HIS A 1174 -20.25 4.06 -42.23
C HIS A 1174 -19.83 4.46 -43.66
N ARG A 1175 -18.62 4.07 -44.10
CA ARG A 1175 -18.16 4.28 -45.48
C ARG A 1175 -19.07 3.65 -46.52
N ALA A 1176 -19.61 2.47 -46.23
CA ALA A 1176 -20.46 1.75 -47.16
C ALA A 1176 -21.84 2.41 -47.35
N LEU A 1177 -22.35 3.06 -46.30
CA LEU A 1177 -23.62 3.80 -46.33
C LEU A 1177 -23.45 5.17 -47.00
N GLU A 1178 -22.44 5.95 -46.61
CA GLU A 1178 -22.27 7.33 -47.11
C GLU A 1178 -21.58 7.39 -48.49
N ARG A 1179 -20.70 6.43 -48.82
CA ARG A 1179 -19.90 6.44 -50.06
C ARG A 1179 -19.77 5.05 -50.70
N PRO A 1180 -20.88 4.41 -51.11
CA PRO A 1180 -20.88 3.05 -51.68
C PRO A 1180 -19.98 2.90 -52.92
N ALA A 1181 -19.86 3.94 -53.75
CA ALA A 1181 -18.97 3.94 -54.93
C ALA A 1181 -17.47 3.87 -54.60
N SER A 1182 -17.07 4.08 -53.34
CA SER A 1182 -15.68 4.00 -52.88
C SER A 1182 -15.26 2.61 -52.39
N LEU A 1183 -16.17 1.63 -52.42
CA LEU A 1183 -15.94 0.28 -51.89
C LEU A 1183 -15.29 -0.64 -52.92
N THR A 1184 -14.69 -1.72 -52.42
CA THR A 1184 -14.22 -2.85 -53.22
C THR A 1184 -14.92 -4.12 -52.77
N GLU A 1185 -14.83 -5.20 -53.56
CA GLU A 1185 -15.33 -6.52 -53.16
C GLU A 1185 -14.65 -7.05 -51.88
N GLY A 1186 -13.43 -6.59 -51.55
CA GLY A 1186 -12.79 -6.84 -50.26
C GLY A 1186 -13.48 -6.11 -49.11
N HIS A 1187 -13.82 -4.84 -49.31
CA HIS A 1187 -14.57 -4.05 -48.33
C HIS A 1187 -15.96 -4.62 -48.05
N LEU A 1188 -16.71 -5.03 -49.08
CA LEU A 1188 -18.04 -5.62 -48.92
C LEU A 1188 -18.02 -6.90 -48.08
N ARG A 1189 -16.97 -7.74 -48.24
CA ARG A 1189 -16.76 -8.91 -47.39
C ARG A 1189 -16.50 -8.53 -45.93
N LYS A 1190 -15.65 -7.53 -45.66
CA LYS A 1190 -15.41 -7.01 -44.29
C LYS A 1190 -16.69 -6.44 -43.67
N CYS A 1191 -17.50 -5.69 -44.42
CA CYS A 1191 -18.81 -5.20 -43.98
C CYS A 1191 -19.76 -6.35 -43.60
N ARG A 1192 -19.86 -7.38 -44.46
CA ARG A 1192 -20.67 -8.58 -44.18
C ARG A 1192 -20.20 -9.29 -42.91
N ASP A 1193 -18.89 -9.45 -42.73
CA ASP A 1193 -18.32 -10.11 -41.56
C ASP A 1193 -18.55 -9.29 -40.26
N ALA A 1194 -18.54 -7.95 -40.33
CA ALA A 1194 -18.90 -7.07 -39.21
C ALA A 1194 -20.40 -7.16 -38.85
N ILE A 1195 -21.29 -7.19 -39.86
CA ILE A 1195 -22.73 -7.42 -39.65
C ILE A 1195 -22.98 -8.82 -39.07
N SER A 1196 -22.28 -9.84 -39.57
CA SER A 1196 -22.36 -11.21 -39.02
C SER A 1196 -21.90 -11.29 -37.57
N ALA A 1197 -20.92 -10.47 -37.15
CA ALA A 1197 -20.51 -10.37 -35.75
C ALA A 1197 -21.61 -9.78 -34.87
N VAL A 1198 -22.32 -8.74 -35.31
CA VAL A 1198 -23.49 -8.18 -34.60
C VAL A 1198 -24.61 -9.22 -34.49
N LEU A 1199 -24.95 -9.90 -35.59
CA LEU A 1199 -25.99 -10.94 -35.58
C LEU A 1199 -25.63 -12.11 -34.64
N ALA A 1200 -24.35 -12.42 -34.48
CA ALA A 1200 -23.89 -13.44 -33.53
C ALA A 1200 -24.13 -13.05 -32.05
N TRP A 1201 -24.27 -11.76 -31.73
CA TRP A 1201 -24.61 -11.31 -30.37
C TRP A 1201 -25.90 -11.94 -29.87
N ALA A 1202 -26.90 -12.18 -30.73
CA ALA A 1202 -28.18 -12.75 -30.34
C ALA A 1202 -28.02 -14.10 -29.59
N SER A 1203 -27.12 -14.97 -30.04
CA SER A 1203 -26.83 -16.25 -29.36
C SER A 1203 -26.21 -16.06 -27.98
N VAL A 1204 -25.34 -15.05 -27.83
CA VAL A 1204 -24.67 -14.75 -26.55
C VAL A 1204 -25.64 -14.07 -25.58
N ILE A 1205 -26.45 -13.13 -26.07
CA ILE A 1205 -27.51 -12.45 -25.32
C ILE A 1205 -28.51 -13.48 -24.80
N GLN A 1206 -28.97 -14.42 -25.64
CA GLN A 1206 -29.89 -15.48 -25.24
C GLN A 1206 -29.36 -16.32 -24.07
N VAL A 1207 -28.06 -16.63 -24.06
CA VAL A 1207 -27.44 -17.35 -22.94
C VAL A 1207 -27.29 -16.47 -21.70
N THR A 1208 -26.89 -15.20 -21.82
CA THR A 1208 -26.79 -14.29 -20.66
C THR A 1208 -28.14 -13.87 -20.05
N ASP A 1209 -29.22 -13.80 -20.84
CA ASP A 1209 -30.56 -13.47 -20.36
C ASP A 1209 -31.22 -14.61 -19.55
N THR A 1210 -30.65 -15.82 -19.58
CA THR A 1210 -31.02 -16.87 -18.60
C THR A 1210 -30.72 -16.47 -17.16
N MET A 1211 -29.76 -15.55 -16.95
CA MET A 1211 -29.37 -14.98 -15.66
C MET A 1211 -29.61 -13.47 -15.63
N ARG A 1212 -30.81 -13.02 -16.05
CA ARG A 1212 -31.17 -11.59 -16.20
C ARG A 1212 -30.90 -10.72 -14.96
N SER A 1213 -31.01 -11.28 -13.76
CA SER A 1213 -30.73 -10.58 -12.48
C SER A 1213 -29.23 -10.49 -12.13
N CYS A 1214 -28.34 -11.12 -12.91
CA CYS A 1214 -26.89 -11.04 -12.81
C CYS A 1214 -26.28 -11.18 -14.22
N ASN A 1215 -26.40 -10.14 -15.05
CA ASN A 1215 -25.98 -10.20 -16.45
C ASN A 1215 -24.85 -9.17 -16.72
N PRO A 1216 -23.58 -9.60 -16.89
CA PRO A 1216 -22.45 -8.70 -17.12
C PRO A 1216 -22.54 -7.90 -18.44
N LEU A 1217 -23.44 -8.26 -19.34
CA LEU A 1217 -23.72 -7.56 -20.60
C LEU A 1217 -24.98 -6.68 -20.53
N LYS A 1218 -25.69 -6.60 -19.41
CA LYS A 1218 -26.99 -5.92 -19.31
C LYS A 1218 -26.96 -4.46 -19.76
N PHE A 1219 -25.97 -3.68 -19.29
CA PHE A 1219 -25.77 -2.31 -19.76
C PHE A 1219 -25.52 -2.25 -21.28
N PHE A 1220 -24.67 -3.15 -21.79
CA PHE A 1220 -24.38 -3.23 -23.22
C PHE A 1220 -25.66 -3.53 -24.02
N VAL A 1221 -26.41 -4.58 -23.67
CA VAL A 1221 -27.67 -4.98 -24.33
C VAL A 1221 -28.76 -3.91 -24.27
N CYS A 1222 -28.79 -3.09 -23.21
CA CYS A 1222 -29.73 -1.97 -23.10
C CYS A 1222 -29.22 -0.66 -23.74
N SER A 1223 -27.96 -0.61 -24.19
CA SER A 1223 -27.34 0.57 -24.80
C SER A 1223 -27.24 0.51 -26.32
N GLN A 1224 -27.17 -0.69 -26.90
CA GLN A 1224 -26.98 -0.95 -28.33
C GLN A 1224 -28.30 -1.32 -29.01
#